data_AF-A0A9P6P006-F1
#
_entry.id   AF-A0A9P6P006-F1
#
_cell.length_a   1.000
_cell.length_b   1.000
_cell.length_c   1.000
_cell.angle_alpha   90.00
_cell.angle_beta   90.00
_cell.angle_gamma   90.00
#
_symmetry.space_group_name_H-M   'P 1'
#
loop_
_entity.id
_entity.type
_entity.pdbx_description
1 polymer ?
#
loop_
_entity_poly.entity_id
_entity_poly.type
_entity_poly.pdbx_seq_one_letter_code
_entity_poly.pdbx_strand_id
1 'polypeptide(L)'
;MEIDVSLKVLLRLCEDDSGNMAVYGVFLKGILDYLDNLSSSQTRMLFDILSILALKMENRSNSGGSNLWSEVHIVIRKQLSNPREKYKRIGIIGCLSAVKVLGCRDLCTDQASGSSTQGDTKTYTAEQAQKHPLLRQAVDLLEMMLHNCRDYAKCLAFMFDELAHVVENGNLDERLQLWIKENLTDDFISNYVSDAEEMKEFVIAQQVRDAIALKPSMYMNLDGEDAAITVRIYDLIHGVESKKRISVVIPFCPMFKLLQTCERQLNSGSLENIDALLGCSVVLFLQDDIEELNQTLQTEELEDACHLLFYSINWFRELLNCFSTTDSDVLTNDRLVARLKNIRALETLLEKLMMSLSSYVPFESEISSPVLDGREARGTQMLNQSMRETPEDSSSVVQGSGGESLKPSRKEQNRKTNAAKVENITDLREHMRAFEVHVLNILKLFGDSSKEEEVKLNYGDINYLLVDVNHKLSLKIVPPPTNFFKKKKVSEEKHISNNAVLLERVDSPALMKEVIKYLPNILHTLEGLYEDIQLTDLIDTLADRIRADPSKQQPLETSIVEAFQYLARFGDNIPESNTSVVLYKLLTRLMEISSNPGPLNKGAHSTVTRILTTDWFDWRNIKKDIPFLVEQAIELDNNPLQVLHDYVNIVLPTFERDGRLEGHPLLRDDTIVVYYQAVINQTVKSLYLLQDTDQEAAIVLAQNQKLVKIFERITYFVKMKNQRILYNVLLKTGRAFVEKFTKHSIPYFTDVFKKHKDVIVGIFKDFQTSTRLLQIICSHVKVLKDIQLSGYVPPLKKALEIVIFQVKMLLTQNNAPSDAFFMGALKHRDIKGEEVSSQLPQNEASDSDEGEDQLDSERSQNEPPAPSRKRARSAHKEKSPQLPRNVIRTTSQVPSSSEEEDDDDDKLGSSHTTPGSTKGHHDQEEEEEEEEVLEISLDSDDSDSADSPVVSAPTPPLRIRDDPMPPEPSAKKRRLGLGRPNIPQHEKPFSLERQKSANDK
;
A
#
# COMPACT_ATOMS: atom_id res chain seq x y z
N MET A 1 6.23 -12.48 6.00
CA MET A 1 7.32 -11.71 6.65
C MET A 1 8.26 -12.66 7.38
N GLU A 2 7.81 -13.36 8.43
CA GLU A 2 8.64 -14.28 9.22
C GLU A 2 9.31 -15.38 8.38
N ILE A 3 8.54 -16.11 7.57
CA ILE A 3 9.06 -17.14 6.64
C ILE A 3 10.13 -16.55 5.69
N ASP A 4 9.90 -15.35 5.17
CA ASP A 4 10.81 -14.69 4.21
C ASP A 4 12.13 -14.27 4.87
N VAL A 5 12.09 -13.80 6.12
CA VAL A 5 13.28 -13.48 6.91
C VAL A 5 14.05 -14.75 7.27
N SER A 6 13.36 -15.79 7.73
CA SER A 6 13.97 -17.08 8.10
C SER A 6 14.64 -17.76 6.89
N LEU A 7 14.00 -17.77 5.72
CA LEU A 7 14.61 -18.30 4.50
C LEU A 7 15.80 -17.46 4.03
N LYS A 8 15.77 -16.12 4.13
CA LYS A 8 16.93 -15.27 3.81
C LYS A 8 18.11 -15.50 4.75
N VAL A 9 17.87 -15.70 6.04
CA VAL A 9 18.92 -16.04 7.02
C VAL A 9 19.50 -17.43 6.72
N LEU A 10 18.66 -18.43 6.44
CA LEU A 10 19.11 -19.78 6.08
C LEU A 10 19.90 -19.80 4.77
N LEU A 11 19.46 -19.09 3.73
CA LEU A 11 20.19 -18.98 2.46
C LEU A 11 21.59 -18.42 2.68
N ARG A 12 21.69 -17.29 3.39
CA ARG A 12 22.97 -16.68 3.71
C ARG A 12 23.88 -17.60 4.53
N LEU A 13 23.34 -18.32 5.52
CA LEU A 13 24.13 -19.29 6.29
C LEU A 13 24.66 -20.45 5.41
N CYS A 14 23.89 -20.88 4.41
CA CYS A 14 24.32 -21.91 3.45
C CYS A 14 25.33 -21.37 2.41
N GLU A 15 25.32 -20.07 2.13
CA GLU A 15 26.30 -19.39 1.27
C GLU A 15 27.62 -19.13 2.01
N ASP A 16 27.55 -18.58 3.23
CA ASP A 16 28.69 -18.22 4.08
C ASP A 16 29.36 -19.47 4.72
N ASP A 17 28.60 -20.47 5.18
CA ASP A 17 29.11 -21.71 5.82
C ASP A 17 28.25 -22.95 5.52
N SER A 18 28.30 -23.41 4.27
CA SER A 18 27.64 -24.65 3.85
C SER A 18 28.11 -25.89 4.64
N GLY A 19 29.31 -25.86 5.23
CA GLY A 19 29.94 -27.00 5.90
C GLY A 19 29.28 -27.33 7.22
N ASN A 20 29.13 -26.34 8.11
CA ASN A 20 28.39 -26.54 9.36
C ASN A 20 26.88 -26.67 9.12
N MET A 21 26.33 -25.99 8.09
CA MET A 21 24.90 -26.11 7.74
C MET A 21 24.50 -27.50 7.22
N ALA A 22 25.41 -28.26 6.60
CA ALA A 22 25.13 -29.60 6.07
C ALA A 22 24.58 -30.58 7.12
N VAL A 23 25.03 -30.46 8.38
CA VAL A 23 24.56 -31.29 9.51
C VAL A 23 23.05 -31.14 9.75
N TYR A 24 22.48 -29.98 9.41
CA TYR A 24 21.07 -29.67 9.58
C TYR A 24 20.19 -30.01 8.37
N GLY A 25 20.77 -30.60 7.30
CA GLY A 25 20.05 -30.92 6.06
C GLY A 25 18.80 -31.79 6.24
N VAL A 26 18.76 -32.65 7.27
CA VAL A 26 17.60 -33.49 7.62
C VAL A 26 16.40 -32.64 8.09
N PHE A 27 16.63 -31.50 8.75
CA PHE A 27 15.56 -30.58 9.15
C PHE A 27 15.07 -29.76 7.95
N LEU A 28 15.98 -29.31 7.09
CA LEU A 28 15.65 -28.54 5.89
C LEU A 28 14.88 -29.38 4.86
N LYS A 29 15.20 -30.68 4.75
CA LYS A 29 14.40 -31.67 4.01
C LYS A 29 12.93 -31.66 4.44
N GLY A 30 12.64 -31.56 5.74
CA GLY A 30 11.27 -31.56 6.27
C GLY A 30 10.41 -30.39 5.80
N ILE A 31 11.00 -29.34 5.22
CA ILE A 31 10.28 -28.21 4.63
C ILE A 31 9.67 -28.61 3.26
N LEU A 32 10.21 -29.64 2.58
CA LEU A 32 9.72 -30.10 1.27
C LEU A 32 8.28 -30.64 1.33
N ASP A 33 7.87 -31.21 2.46
CA ASP A 33 6.49 -31.68 2.67
C ASP A 33 5.47 -30.53 2.77
N TYR A 34 5.93 -29.27 2.90
CA TYR A 34 5.10 -28.07 3.00
C TYR A 34 5.15 -27.16 1.76
N LEU A 35 5.82 -27.58 0.68
CA LEU A 35 6.01 -26.80 -0.57
C LEU A 35 4.72 -26.14 -1.10
N ASP A 36 3.59 -26.84 -1.04
CA ASP A 36 2.30 -26.38 -1.56
C ASP A 36 1.79 -25.07 -0.91
N ASN A 37 2.31 -24.72 0.28
CA ASN A 37 1.98 -23.53 1.06
C ASN A 37 2.94 -22.34 0.83
N LEU A 38 4.04 -22.54 0.10
CA LEU A 38 5.05 -21.51 -0.14
C LEU A 38 4.70 -20.68 -1.38
N SER A 39 5.08 -19.39 -1.36
CA SER A 39 5.06 -18.53 -2.57
C SER A 39 6.20 -18.90 -3.53
N SER A 40 6.13 -18.43 -4.78
CA SER A 40 7.21 -18.59 -5.76
C SER A 40 8.54 -18.03 -5.25
N SER A 41 8.55 -16.85 -4.64
CA SER A 41 9.74 -16.25 -4.01
C SER A 41 10.33 -17.12 -2.88
N GLN A 42 9.50 -17.65 -1.99
CA GLN A 42 9.92 -18.57 -0.93
C GLN A 42 10.42 -19.91 -1.47
N THR A 43 9.79 -20.41 -2.54
CA THR A 43 10.17 -21.65 -3.23
C THR A 43 11.55 -21.53 -3.86
N ARG A 44 11.87 -20.40 -4.51
CA ARG A 44 13.21 -20.11 -5.04
C ARG A 44 14.26 -20.15 -3.92
N MET A 45 14.04 -19.42 -2.83
CA MET A 45 14.99 -19.41 -1.69
C MET A 45 15.18 -20.81 -1.08
N LEU A 46 14.13 -21.62 -0.94
CA LEU A 46 14.23 -22.98 -0.42
C LEU A 46 15.01 -23.91 -1.35
N PHE A 47 14.78 -23.85 -2.67
CA PHE A 47 15.51 -24.69 -3.61
C PHE A 47 16.96 -24.22 -3.84
N ASP A 48 17.26 -22.92 -3.73
CA ASP A 48 18.64 -22.42 -3.63
C ASP A 48 19.35 -23.03 -2.40
N ILE A 49 18.76 -22.92 -1.21
CA ILE A 49 19.29 -23.52 0.04
C ILE A 49 19.60 -25.02 -0.15
N LEU A 50 18.62 -25.78 -0.63
CA LEU A 50 18.74 -27.23 -0.76
C LEU A 50 19.75 -27.64 -1.84
N SER A 51 19.81 -26.91 -2.97
CA SER A 51 20.78 -27.15 -4.04
C SER A 51 22.20 -26.84 -3.59
N ILE A 52 22.41 -25.72 -2.89
CA ILE A 52 23.71 -25.33 -2.33
C ILE A 52 24.22 -26.41 -1.36
N LEU A 53 23.39 -26.83 -0.40
CA LEU A 53 23.79 -27.83 0.60
C LEU A 53 24.03 -29.21 0.01
N ALA A 54 23.19 -29.65 -0.93
CA ALA A 54 23.35 -30.95 -1.57
C ALA A 54 24.62 -31.00 -2.44
N LEU A 55 24.77 -30.04 -3.37
CA LEU A 55 25.72 -30.15 -4.48
C LEU A 55 27.12 -29.60 -4.16
N LYS A 56 27.25 -28.59 -3.29
CA LYS A 56 28.58 -28.13 -2.86
C LYS A 56 29.26 -29.12 -1.92
N MET A 57 28.51 -29.94 -1.17
CA MET A 57 29.04 -30.86 -0.16
C MET A 57 29.29 -32.28 -0.67
N GLU A 58 28.52 -32.78 -1.63
CA GLU A 58 28.79 -34.08 -2.28
C GLU A 58 30.19 -34.12 -2.93
N ASN A 59 30.69 -32.97 -3.40
CA ASN A 59 32.07 -32.78 -3.89
C ASN A 59 33.16 -32.72 -2.80
N ARG A 60 32.81 -32.56 -1.51
CA ARG A 60 33.77 -32.41 -0.40
C ARG A 60 33.84 -33.58 0.57
N SER A 61 32.83 -34.46 0.60
CA SER A 61 32.78 -35.58 1.55
C SER A 61 32.32 -36.88 0.91
N ASN A 62 33.24 -37.84 0.73
CA ASN A 62 32.98 -39.25 0.43
C ASN A 62 32.35 -40.01 1.64
N SER A 63 31.40 -39.40 2.34
CA SER A 63 30.77 -39.93 3.55
C SER A 63 29.28 -40.17 3.29
N GLY A 64 28.85 -41.43 3.32
CA GLY A 64 27.52 -41.88 2.92
C GLY A 64 26.38 -41.52 3.87
N GLY A 65 26.09 -40.22 4.05
CA GLY A 65 24.76 -39.78 4.42
C GLY A 65 23.80 -39.97 3.24
N SER A 66 22.52 -40.27 3.48
CA SER A 66 21.53 -40.48 2.42
C SER A 66 21.45 -39.25 1.50
N ASN A 67 21.78 -39.40 0.21
CA ASN A 67 22.05 -38.29 -0.70
C ASN A 67 20.85 -37.32 -0.78
N LEU A 68 20.95 -36.16 -0.11
CA LEU A 68 19.95 -35.10 -0.15
C LEU A 68 19.62 -34.69 -1.59
N TRP A 69 20.64 -34.70 -2.47
CA TRP A 69 20.49 -34.46 -3.90
C TRP A 69 19.49 -35.42 -4.57
N SER A 70 19.54 -36.71 -4.24
CA SER A 70 18.63 -37.71 -4.82
C SER A 70 17.16 -37.45 -4.46
N GLU A 71 16.90 -36.99 -3.23
CA GLU A 71 15.56 -36.68 -2.76
C GLU A 71 15.04 -35.37 -3.36
N VAL A 72 15.89 -34.34 -3.43
CA VAL A 72 15.60 -33.07 -4.12
C VAL A 72 15.28 -33.33 -5.61
N HIS A 73 16.08 -34.15 -6.30
CA HIS A 73 15.85 -34.54 -7.69
C HIS A 73 14.56 -35.37 -7.87
N ILE A 74 14.23 -36.28 -6.94
CA ILE A 74 12.94 -36.98 -6.93
C ILE A 74 11.77 -36.00 -6.81
N VAL A 75 11.87 -35.00 -5.94
CA VAL A 75 10.85 -33.95 -5.80
C VAL A 75 10.73 -33.11 -7.07
N ILE A 76 11.85 -32.61 -7.63
CA ILE A 76 11.87 -31.84 -8.89
C ILE A 76 11.16 -32.62 -10.01
N ARG A 77 11.51 -33.90 -10.20
CA ARG A 77 10.88 -34.75 -11.22
C ARG A 77 9.39 -34.96 -10.96
N LYS A 78 8.99 -35.24 -9.72
CA LYS A 78 7.58 -35.40 -9.32
C LYS A 78 6.75 -34.13 -9.58
N GLN A 79 7.34 -32.94 -9.38
CA GLN A 79 6.69 -31.66 -9.62
C GLN A 79 6.62 -31.32 -11.11
N LEU A 80 7.69 -31.55 -11.88
CA LEU A 80 7.72 -31.35 -13.35
C LEU A 80 6.74 -32.27 -14.10
N SER A 81 6.67 -33.54 -13.74
CA SER A 81 5.76 -34.51 -14.38
C SER A 81 4.29 -34.40 -13.91
N ASN A 82 3.97 -33.45 -13.03
CA ASN A 82 2.60 -33.16 -12.62
C ASN A 82 1.84 -32.44 -13.76
N PRO A 83 0.59 -32.81 -14.10
CA PRO A 83 -0.16 -32.15 -15.16
C PRO A 83 -0.68 -30.75 -14.81
N ARG A 84 -0.65 -30.31 -13.53
CA ARG A 84 -1.11 -28.96 -13.14
C ARG A 84 0.05 -27.96 -13.16
N GLU A 85 -0.16 -26.80 -13.78
CA GLU A 85 0.87 -25.76 -13.93
C GLU A 85 1.51 -25.30 -12.60
N LYS A 86 0.74 -25.11 -11.51
CA LYS A 86 1.28 -24.71 -10.21
C LYS A 86 2.45 -25.61 -9.78
N TYR A 87 2.29 -26.92 -9.93
CA TYR A 87 3.31 -27.90 -9.57
C TYR A 87 4.47 -27.91 -10.57
N LYS A 88 4.21 -27.75 -11.88
CA LYS A 88 5.29 -27.56 -12.87
C LYS A 88 6.17 -26.35 -12.56
N ARG A 89 5.59 -25.22 -12.16
CA ARG A 89 6.33 -23.99 -11.80
C ARG A 89 7.27 -24.23 -10.59
N ILE A 90 6.81 -24.97 -9.57
CA ILE A 90 7.66 -25.42 -8.45
C ILE A 90 8.81 -26.32 -8.95
N GLY A 91 8.51 -27.25 -9.87
CA GLY A 91 9.50 -28.11 -10.51
C GLY A 91 10.56 -27.34 -11.33
N ILE A 92 10.14 -26.34 -12.11
CA ILE A 92 11.01 -25.46 -12.89
C ILE A 92 11.95 -24.67 -11.97
N ILE A 93 11.42 -24.04 -10.91
CA ILE A 93 12.21 -23.32 -9.91
C ILE A 93 13.26 -24.24 -9.28
N GLY A 94 12.87 -25.44 -8.85
CA GLY A 94 13.78 -26.39 -8.23
C GLY A 94 14.86 -26.90 -9.19
N CYS A 95 14.48 -27.17 -10.44
CA CYS A 95 15.41 -27.57 -11.49
C CYS A 95 16.45 -26.49 -11.77
N LEU A 96 16.02 -25.24 -11.96
CA LEU A 96 16.90 -24.11 -12.25
C LEU A 96 17.80 -23.73 -11.08
N SER A 97 17.34 -23.90 -9.84
CA SER A 97 18.19 -23.73 -8.64
C SER A 97 19.34 -24.74 -8.61
N ALA A 98 19.10 -25.99 -9.04
CA ALA A 98 20.14 -27.00 -9.16
C ALA A 98 21.08 -26.73 -10.35
N VAL A 99 20.55 -26.31 -11.52
CA VAL A 99 21.33 -25.89 -12.69
C VAL A 99 22.25 -24.72 -12.37
N LYS A 100 21.78 -23.72 -11.60
CA LYS A 100 22.58 -22.59 -11.09
C LYS A 100 23.79 -23.03 -10.27
N VAL A 101 23.65 -24.07 -9.44
CA VAL A 101 24.77 -24.59 -8.62
C VAL A 101 25.69 -25.50 -9.44
N LEU A 102 25.14 -26.44 -10.23
CA LEU A 102 25.93 -27.34 -11.10
C LEU A 102 26.69 -26.60 -12.20
N GLY A 103 26.08 -25.54 -12.75
CA GLY A 103 26.61 -24.70 -13.81
C GLY A 103 27.54 -23.59 -13.34
N CYS A 104 27.73 -23.40 -12.04
CA CYS A 104 28.57 -22.33 -11.50
C CYS A 104 30.02 -22.46 -11.97
N ARG A 105 30.54 -21.39 -12.58
CA ARG A 105 31.88 -21.32 -13.18
C ARG A 105 32.99 -21.66 -12.19
N ASP A 106 32.85 -21.24 -10.94
CA ASP A 106 33.83 -21.47 -9.88
C ASP A 106 34.01 -22.97 -9.57
N LEU A 107 32.93 -23.76 -9.67
CA LEU A 107 32.98 -25.23 -9.48
C LEU A 107 33.42 -25.97 -10.75
N CYS A 108 33.29 -25.34 -11.92
CA CYS A 108 33.63 -25.92 -13.23
C CYS A 108 35.04 -25.59 -13.74
N THR A 109 35.77 -24.75 -13.01
CA THR A 109 37.16 -24.37 -13.30
C THR A 109 38.19 -25.20 -12.53
N ASP A 110 37.96 -25.48 -11.24
CA ASP A 110 38.91 -26.25 -10.40
C ASP A 110 39.27 -27.63 -11.00
N GLN A 111 38.30 -28.34 -11.58
CA GLN A 111 38.51 -29.66 -12.20
C GLN A 111 39.33 -29.61 -13.50
N ALA A 112 39.56 -28.43 -14.08
CA ALA A 112 40.33 -28.25 -15.32
C ALA A 112 41.86 -28.16 -15.10
N SER A 113 42.35 -28.33 -13.87
CA SER A 113 43.75 -28.18 -13.44
C SER A 113 44.74 -29.23 -14.00
N GLY A 114 44.43 -29.85 -15.14
CA GLY A 114 45.19 -30.95 -15.76
C GLY A 114 45.93 -30.61 -17.06
N SER A 115 45.82 -29.40 -17.61
CA SER A 115 46.55 -28.99 -18.82
C SER A 115 47.03 -27.54 -18.75
N SER A 116 48.35 -27.37 -18.81
CA SER A 116 49.01 -26.05 -18.81
C SER A 116 49.54 -25.70 -20.19
N THR A 117 48.74 -24.95 -20.95
CA THR A 117 49.18 -24.23 -22.15
C THR A 117 48.81 -22.76 -22.03
N GLN A 118 49.78 -21.88 -22.26
CA GLN A 118 49.61 -20.44 -22.31
C GLN A 118 49.25 -20.03 -23.75
N GLY A 119 48.37 -19.03 -23.91
CA GLY A 119 47.99 -18.47 -25.22
C GLY A 119 46.48 -18.27 -25.37
N ASP A 120 46.10 -17.00 -25.39
CA ASP A 120 45.00 -16.34 -26.13
C ASP A 120 43.71 -17.10 -26.47
N THR A 121 42.57 -16.49 -26.08
CA THR A 121 41.19 -16.79 -26.56
C THR A 121 40.80 -18.27 -26.64
N LYS A 122 40.35 -18.83 -25.51
CA LYS A 122 39.66 -20.12 -25.47
C LYS A 122 38.27 -20.01 -26.11
N THR A 123 38.13 -20.44 -27.37
CA THR A 123 36.81 -20.67 -27.97
C THR A 123 36.17 -21.93 -27.38
N TYR A 124 35.23 -21.70 -26.45
CA TYR A 124 34.34 -22.73 -25.94
C TYR A 124 33.30 -23.14 -27.00
N THR A 125 32.78 -24.37 -26.91
CA THR A 125 31.72 -24.90 -27.79
C THR A 125 30.69 -25.67 -26.95
N ALA A 126 29.41 -25.68 -27.35
CA ALA A 126 28.34 -26.32 -26.57
C ALA A 126 28.60 -27.80 -26.24
N GLU A 127 29.23 -28.57 -27.14
CA GLU A 127 29.64 -29.95 -26.88
C GLU A 127 30.52 -30.11 -25.62
N GLN A 128 31.26 -29.06 -25.23
CA GLN A 128 32.15 -29.10 -24.07
C GLN A 128 31.37 -29.10 -22.75
N ALA A 129 30.11 -28.66 -22.74
CA ALA A 129 29.23 -28.80 -21.57
C ALA A 129 28.93 -30.29 -21.28
N GLN A 130 28.50 -31.05 -22.29
CA GLN A 130 28.22 -32.48 -22.17
C GLN A 130 29.45 -33.33 -21.79
N LYS A 131 30.67 -32.80 -22.03
CA LYS A 131 31.95 -33.45 -21.69
C LYS A 131 32.40 -33.19 -20.25
N HIS A 132 31.84 -32.21 -19.54
CA HIS A 132 32.18 -31.91 -18.13
C HIS A 132 31.12 -32.50 -17.17
N PRO A 133 31.49 -33.23 -16.09
CA PRO A 133 30.53 -34.04 -15.32
C PRO A 133 29.47 -33.24 -14.56
N LEU A 134 29.75 -32.00 -14.17
CA LEU A 134 28.75 -31.12 -13.53
C LEU A 134 27.86 -30.43 -14.57
N LEU A 135 28.43 -29.98 -15.70
CA LEU A 135 27.66 -29.30 -16.76
C LEU A 135 26.76 -30.28 -17.50
N ARG A 136 27.19 -31.55 -17.66
CA ARG A 136 26.33 -32.61 -18.17
C ARG A 136 25.11 -32.83 -17.29
N GLN A 137 25.26 -32.87 -15.96
CA GLN A 137 24.10 -32.97 -15.06
C GLN A 137 23.18 -31.74 -15.17
N ALA A 138 23.73 -30.54 -15.40
CA ALA A 138 22.92 -29.36 -15.68
C ALA A 138 22.15 -29.49 -17.02
N VAL A 139 22.79 -30.02 -18.07
CA VAL A 139 22.15 -30.32 -19.37
C VAL A 139 21.05 -31.38 -19.22
N ASP A 140 21.33 -32.52 -18.57
CA ASP A 140 20.36 -33.60 -18.32
C ASP A 140 19.09 -33.07 -17.59
N LEU A 141 19.26 -32.09 -16.69
CA LEU A 141 18.18 -31.39 -15.98
C LEU A 141 17.40 -30.41 -16.88
N LEU A 142 18.10 -29.62 -17.72
CA LEU A 142 17.48 -28.71 -18.68
C LEU A 142 16.66 -29.48 -19.73
N GLU A 143 17.19 -30.57 -20.28
CA GLU A 143 16.48 -31.46 -21.22
C GLU A 143 15.24 -32.10 -20.59
N MET A 144 15.34 -32.62 -19.36
CA MET A 144 14.20 -33.15 -18.61
C MET A 144 13.12 -32.07 -18.40
N MET A 145 13.51 -30.85 -18.08
CA MET A 145 12.59 -29.73 -17.86
C MET A 145 11.89 -29.30 -19.14
N LEU A 146 12.63 -29.13 -20.25
CA LEU A 146 12.07 -28.84 -21.58
C LEU A 146 11.04 -29.91 -21.99
N HIS A 147 11.41 -31.18 -21.89
CA HIS A 147 10.53 -32.31 -22.23
C HIS A 147 9.21 -32.31 -21.43
N ASN A 148 9.26 -31.98 -20.13
CA ASN A 148 8.07 -31.95 -19.28
C ASN A 148 7.20 -30.69 -19.47
N CYS A 149 7.67 -29.67 -20.21
CA CYS A 149 7.00 -28.37 -20.33
C CYS A 149 6.65 -27.95 -21.77
N ARG A 150 7.20 -28.60 -22.80
CA ARG A 150 6.91 -28.31 -24.23
C ARG A 150 5.41 -28.22 -24.57
N ASP A 151 4.60 -29.09 -23.96
CA ASP A 151 3.15 -29.20 -24.18
C ASP A 151 2.34 -28.16 -23.34
N TYR A 152 3.03 -27.28 -22.61
CA TYR A 152 2.47 -26.36 -21.61
C TYR A 152 3.04 -24.95 -21.80
N ALA A 153 2.52 -24.20 -22.79
CA ALA A 153 3.05 -22.90 -23.23
C ALA A 153 3.38 -21.92 -22.10
N LYS A 154 2.50 -21.78 -21.10
CA LYS A 154 2.67 -20.90 -19.93
C LYS A 154 3.81 -21.34 -19.00
N CYS A 155 4.10 -22.64 -18.94
CA CYS A 155 5.25 -23.19 -18.22
C CYS A 155 6.54 -23.04 -19.02
N LEU A 156 6.49 -23.13 -20.35
CA LEU A 156 7.65 -22.89 -21.23
C LEU A 156 8.08 -21.42 -21.21
N ALA A 157 7.13 -20.49 -21.31
CA ALA A 157 7.37 -19.05 -21.09
C ALA A 157 8.01 -18.78 -19.72
N PHE A 158 7.43 -19.30 -18.64
CA PHE A 158 7.97 -19.16 -17.29
C PHE A 158 9.38 -19.77 -17.14
N MET A 159 9.66 -20.89 -17.81
CA MET A 159 10.99 -21.50 -17.85
C MET A 159 12.02 -20.58 -18.51
N PHE A 160 11.72 -20.00 -19.68
CA PHE A 160 12.64 -19.08 -20.35
C PHE A 160 12.89 -17.81 -19.53
N ASP A 161 11.85 -17.24 -18.90
CA ASP A 161 12.00 -16.06 -18.02
C ASP A 161 12.77 -16.33 -16.72
N GLU A 162 12.67 -17.52 -16.13
CA GLU A 162 13.51 -17.93 -14.99
C GLU A 162 14.95 -18.25 -15.45
N LEU A 163 15.13 -18.97 -16.57
CA LEU A 163 16.44 -19.35 -17.08
C LEU A 163 17.27 -18.14 -17.53
N ALA A 164 16.66 -17.16 -18.22
CA ALA A 164 17.35 -15.91 -18.60
C ALA A 164 17.96 -15.21 -17.37
N HIS A 165 17.20 -15.10 -16.28
CA HIS A 165 17.70 -14.52 -15.04
C HIS A 165 18.82 -15.34 -14.37
N VAL A 166 18.79 -16.68 -14.50
CA VAL A 166 19.88 -17.55 -14.04
C VAL A 166 21.14 -17.42 -14.91
N VAL A 167 21.01 -17.23 -16.23
CA VAL A 167 22.14 -16.91 -17.12
C VAL A 167 22.75 -15.56 -16.75
N GLU A 168 21.91 -14.54 -16.54
CA GLU A 168 22.35 -13.17 -16.21
C GLU A 168 23.00 -13.04 -14.82
N ASN A 169 22.44 -13.69 -13.79
CA ASN A 169 22.81 -13.45 -12.38
C ASN A 169 23.52 -14.65 -11.71
N GLY A 170 23.68 -15.78 -12.41
CA GLY A 170 24.11 -17.06 -11.81
C GLY A 170 25.61 -17.38 -11.82
N ASN A 171 26.47 -16.54 -12.43
CA ASN A 171 27.89 -16.87 -12.69
C ASN A 171 28.06 -18.23 -13.38
N LEU A 172 27.24 -18.50 -14.41
CA LEU A 172 27.29 -19.76 -15.16
C LEU A 172 28.57 -19.88 -16.00
N ASP A 173 29.08 -21.10 -16.14
CA ASP A 173 30.16 -21.44 -17.07
C ASP A 173 29.76 -21.17 -18.53
N GLU A 174 30.64 -20.52 -19.28
CA GLU A 174 30.45 -20.10 -20.68
C GLU A 174 30.03 -21.26 -21.60
N ARG A 175 30.52 -22.49 -21.35
CA ARG A 175 30.14 -23.70 -22.11
C ARG A 175 28.66 -24.03 -21.96
N LEU A 176 28.10 -23.83 -20.77
CA LEU A 176 26.68 -24.08 -20.50
C LEU A 176 25.81 -22.95 -21.05
N GLN A 177 26.25 -21.69 -20.95
CA GLN A 177 25.56 -20.55 -21.57
C GLN A 177 25.45 -20.72 -23.09
N LEU A 178 26.54 -21.16 -23.74
CA LEU A 178 26.55 -21.44 -25.17
C LEU A 178 25.66 -22.64 -25.54
N TRP A 179 25.66 -23.71 -24.74
CA TRP A 179 24.72 -24.82 -24.93
C TRP A 179 23.25 -24.37 -24.81
N ILE A 180 22.93 -23.52 -23.82
CA ILE A 180 21.60 -22.93 -23.65
C ILE A 180 21.19 -22.13 -24.91
N LYS A 181 22.09 -21.28 -25.43
CA LYS A 181 21.84 -20.54 -26.68
C LYS A 181 21.55 -21.50 -27.85
N GLU A 182 22.47 -22.41 -28.13
CA GLU A 182 22.42 -23.31 -29.29
C GLU A 182 21.28 -24.36 -29.22
N ASN A 183 20.78 -24.72 -28.04
CA ASN A 183 19.81 -25.83 -27.89
C ASN A 183 18.42 -25.39 -27.40
N LEU A 184 18.27 -24.17 -26.88
CA LEU A 184 16.99 -23.65 -26.37
C LEU A 184 16.52 -22.36 -27.08
N THR A 185 17.33 -21.78 -27.98
CA THR A 185 16.95 -20.55 -28.72
C THR A 185 17.24 -20.54 -30.23
N ASP A 186 17.86 -21.58 -30.80
CA ASP A 186 18.06 -21.78 -32.25
C ASP A 186 16.76 -21.55 -33.04
N ASP A 187 15.71 -22.26 -32.62
CA ASP A 187 14.34 -22.20 -33.15
C ASP A 187 13.67 -20.80 -33.12
N PHE A 188 14.33 -19.73 -32.65
CA PHE A 188 13.76 -18.38 -32.66
C PHE A 188 13.64 -17.81 -34.08
N ILE A 189 14.71 -17.82 -34.86
CA ILE A 189 14.70 -17.18 -36.18
C ILE A 189 13.78 -17.95 -37.14
N SER A 190 13.81 -19.29 -37.10
CA SER A 190 12.99 -20.16 -37.96
C SER A 190 11.48 -20.03 -37.72
N ASN A 191 11.05 -19.85 -36.47
CA ASN A 191 9.62 -19.81 -36.11
C ASN A 191 9.00 -18.40 -36.19
N TYR A 192 9.73 -17.33 -35.85
CA TYR A 192 9.14 -16.00 -35.66
C TYR A 192 9.55 -14.94 -36.70
N VAL A 193 10.63 -15.19 -37.45
CA VAL A 193 11.23 -14.24 -38.40
C VAL A 193 11.14 -14.79 -39.83
N SER A 194 11.11 -13.94 -40.84
CA SER A 194 11.31 -14.28 -42.26
C SER A 194 12.16 -13.21 -42.94
N ASP A 195 12.65 -13.53 -44.14
CA ASP A 195 13.10 -12.54 -45.12
C ASP A 195 11.98 -11.53 -45.42
N ALA A 196 12.33 -10.25 -45.56
CA ALA A 196 11.35 -9.19 -45.74
C ALA A 196 10.70 -9.18 -47.14
N GLU A 197 11.44 -9.50 -48.21
CA GLU A 197 10.91 -9.51 -49.57
C GLU A 197 10.04 -10.75 -49.82
N GLU A 198 10.43 -11.93 -49.30
CA GLU A 198 9.55 -13.11 -49.30
C GLU A 198 8.21 -12.82 -48.59
N MET A 199 8.26 -12.13 -47.44
CA MET A 199 7.06 -11.80 -46.67
C MET A 199 6.20 -10.72 -47.35
N LYS A 200 6.83 -9.79 -48.07
CA LYS A 200 6.18 -8.76 -48.90
C LYS A 200 5.44 -9.37 -50.09
N GLU A 201 6.03 -10.34 -50.79
CA GLU A 201 5.33 -11.12 -51.82
C GLU A 201 4.13 -11.89 -51.24
N PHE A 202 4.29 -12.54 -50.09
CA PHE A 202 3.19 -13.21 -49.39
C PHE A 202 2.05 -12.24 -49.06
N VAL A 203 2.35 -11.07 -48.46
CA VAL A 203 1.35 -10.06 -48.08
C VAL A 203 0.53 -9.60 -49.29
N ILE A 204 1.19 -9.27 -50.41
CA ILE A 204 0.52 -8.90 -51.67
C ILE A 204 -0.37 -10.06 -52.16
N ALA A 205 0.11 -11.30 -52.10
CA ALA A 205 -0.62 -12.49 -52.52
C ALA A 205 -1.80 -12.88 -51.60
N GLN A 206 -1.94 -12.29 -50.41
CA GLN A 206 -3.11 -12.43 -49.53
C GLN A 206 -4.08 -11.25 -49.66
N GLN A 207 -3.59 -10.00 -49.79
CA GLN A 207 -4.44 -8.81 -49.91
C GLN A 207 -5.41 -8.86 -51.11
N VAL A 208 -5.01 -9.54 -52.19
CA VAL A 208 -5.83 -9.76 -53.41
C VAL A 208 -6.92 -10.82 -53.22
N ARG A 209 -6.98 -11.53 -52.09
CA ARG A 209 -7.99 -12.56 -51.83
C ARG A 209 -9.23 -11.98 -51.15
N ASP A 210 -10.36 -12.00 -51.84
CA ASP A 210 -11.66 -11.54 -51.30
C ASP A 210 -12.19 -12.40 -50.13
N ALA A 211 -11.60 -13.58 -49.91
CA ALA A 211 -11.99 -14.51 -48.84
C ALA A 211 -11.32 -14.22 -47.48
N ILE A 212 -10.46 -13.19 -47.38
CA ILE A 212 -9.79 -12.78 -46.14
C ILE A 212 -10.24 -11.35 -45.83
N ALA A 213 -11.01 -11.15 -44.74
CA ALA A 213 -11.42 -9.81 -44.32
C ALA A 213 -10.31 -9.10 -43.54
N LEU A 214 -9.63 -9.80 -42.62
CA LEU A 214 -8.48 -9.29 -41.86
C LEU A 214 -7.19 -9.28 -42.72
N LYS A 215 -7.17 -8.51 -43.81
CA LYS A 215 -6.07 -8.54 -44.80
C LYS A 215 -4.71 -8.17 -44.18
N PRO A 216 -3.63 -8.95 -44.40
CA PRO A 216 -2.33 -8.68 -43.79
C PRO A 216 -1.65 -7.45 -44.39
N SER A 217 -0.76 -6.81 -43.63
CA SER A 217 0.13 -5.74 -44.13
C SER A 217 1.36 -5.55 -43.21
N MET A 218 2.46 -5.07 -43.79
CA MET A 218 3.73 -4.83 -43.08
C MET A 218 3.73 -3.41 -42.49
N TYR A 219 3.92 -3.30 -41.17
CA TYR A 219 3.93 -2.03 -40.45
C TYR A 219 5.22 -1.82 -39.66
N MET A 220 5.47 -0.55 -39.32
CA MET A 220 6.48 -0.13 -38.35
C MET A 220 7.89 -0.65 -38.67
N ASN A 221 8.21 -0.68 -39.97
CA ASN A 221 9.56 -0.81 -40.50
C ASN A 221 10.35 0.47 -40.19
N LEU A 222 11.54 0.35 -39.62
CA LEU A 222 12.45 1.47 -39.35
C LEU A 222 13.70 1.44 -40.25
N ASP A 223 13.91 0.37 -41.01
CA ASP A 223 15.06 0.17 -41.91
C ASP A 223 14.70 0.45 -43.38
N GLY A 224 13.42 0.69 -43.68
CA GLY A 224 12.96 1.10 -45.01
C GLY A 224 13.20 0.02 -46.06
N GLU A 225 13.89 0.39 -47.15
CA GLU A 225 14.24 -0.53 -48.24
C GLU A 225 15.45 -1.43 -47.89
N ASP A 226 16.24 -1.09 -46.87
CA ASP A 226 17.37 -1.90 -46.37
C ASP A 226 16.93 -3.00 -45.37
N ALA A 227 15.62 -3.15 -45.12
CA ALA A 227 15.06 -4.10 -44.18
C ALA A 227 15.25 -5.56 -44.66
N ALA A 228 16.22 -6.28 -44.11
CA ALA A 228 16.48 -7.68 -44.47
C ALA A 228 15.45 -8.68 -43.88
N ILE A 229 14.81 -8.34 -42.74
CA ILE A 229 13.96 -9.28 -42.00
C ILE A 229 12.64 -8.67 -41.52
N THR A 230 11.65 -9.54 -41.29
CA THR A 230 10.30 -9.21 -40.84
C THR A 230 9.79 -10.22 -39.82
N VAL A 231 9.07 -9.75 -38.81
CA VAL A 231 8.47 -10.55 -37.73
C VAL A 231 7.02 -10.95 -38.06
N ARG A 232 6.74 -12.26 -38.08
CA ARG A 232 5.53 -12.88 -38.69
C ARG A 232 4.36 -13.12 -37.73
N ILE A 233 4.01 -12.17 -36.86
CA ILE A 233 2.96 -12.39 -35.83
C ILE A 233 1.58 -12.71 -36.47
N TYR A 234 1.27 -12.17 -37.65
CA TYR A 234 0.07 -12.52 -38.44
C TYR A 234 -0.12 -14.03 -38.63
N ASP A 235 0.87 -14.72 -39.21
CA ASP A 235 0.80 -16.16 -39.55
C ASP A 235 0.78 -17.10 -38.33
N LEU A 236 1.06 -16.55 -37.14
CA LEU A 236 1.07 -17.29 -35.87
C LEU A 236 -0.26 -17.22 -35.13
N ILE A 237 -1.15 -16.29 -35.53
CA ILE A 237 -2.45 -16.03 -34.89
C ILE A 237 -3.58 -16.31 -35.88
N HIS A 238 -3.64 -15.57 -36.99
CA HIS A 238 -4.81 -15.58 -37.87
C HIS A 238 -4.89 -16.87 -38.69
N GLY A 239 -6.06 -17.50 -38.74
CA GLY A 239 -6.28 -18.78 -39.41
C GLY A 239 -5.58 -19.98 -38.75
N VAL A 240 -4.96 -19.81 -37.57
CA VAL A 240 -4.27 -20.87 -36.83
C VAL A 240 -5.18 -21.45 -35.73
N GLU A 241 -5.21 -22.78 -35.60
CA GLU A 241 -5.93 -23.49 -34.51
C GLU A 241 -5.52 -22.95 -33.13
N SER A 242 -6.51 -22.69 -32.26
CA SER A 242 -6.33 -22.07 -30.92
C SER A 242 -5.18 -22.71 -30.13
N LYS A 243 -5.12 -24.05 -30.06
CA LYS A 243 -4.07 -24.77 -29.33
C LYS A 243 -2.66 -24.51 -29.89
N LYS A 244 -2.53 -24.36 -31.21
CA LYS A 244 -1.25 -24.11 -31.91
C LYS A 244 -0.80 -22.66 -31.78
N ARG A 245 -1.70 -21.67 -31.93
CA ARG A 245 -1.35 -20.26 -31.70
C ARG A 245 -0.88 -20.04 -30.25
N ILE A 246 -1.57 -20.63 -29.27
CA ILE A 246 -1.17 -20.56 -27.84
C ILE A 246 0.22 -21.15 -27.61
N SER A 247 0.57 -22.29 -28.24
CA SER A 247 1.86 -22.95 -28.03
C SER A 247 3.06 -22.24 -28.64
N VAL A 248 2.86 -21.38 -29.64
CA VAL A 248 3.92 -20.61 -30.30
C VAL A 248 3.97 -19.15 -29.84
N VAL A 249 2.83 -18.49 -29.65
CA VAL A 249 2.78 -17.05 -29.33
C VAL A 249 3.16 -16.75 -27.88
N ILE A 250 2.76 -17.58 -26.90
CA ILE A 250 3.10 -17.33 -25.48
C ILE A 250 4.61 -17.43 -25.20
N PRO A 251 5.37 -18.42 -25.75
CA PRO A 251 6.82 -18.48 -25.53
C PRO A 251 7.64 -17.41 -26.27
N PHE A 252 7.09 -16.73 -27.27
CA PHE A 252 7.82 -15.82 -28.18
C PHE A 252 8.73 -14.79 -27.47
N CYS A 253 8.15 -13.89 -26.67
CA CYS A 253 8.91 -12.84 -25.98
C CYS A 253 9.85 -13.39 -24.88
N PRO A 254 9.45 -14.36 -24.03
CA PRO A 254 10.36 -15.02 -23.09
C PRO A 254 11.56 -15.72 -23.77
N MET A 255 11.35 -16.37 -24.93
CA MET A 255 12.42 -17.04 -25.67
C MET A 255 13.39 -16.03 -26.30
N PHE A 256 12.87 -14.90 -26.83
CA PHE A 256 13.72 -13.77 -27.22
C PHE A 256 14.50 -13.21 -26.03
N LYS A 257 13.87 -13.05 -24.85
CA LYS A 257 14.56 -12.61 -23.64
C LYS A 257 15.71 -13.55 -23.25
N LEU A 258 15.54 -14.87 -23.38
CA LEU A 258 16.64 -15.82 -23.17
C LEU A 258 17.75 -15.61 -24.20
N LEU A 259 17.41 -15.48 -25.49
CA LEU A 259 18.36 -15.27 -26.59
C LEU A 259 19.20 -14.00 -26.37
N GLN A 260 18.57 -12.83 -26.20
CA GLN A 260 19.27 -11.56 -25.99
C GLN A 260 20.08 -11.54 -24.68
N THR A 261 19.67 -12.29 -23.65
CA THR A 261 20.49 -12.47 -22.44
C THR A 261 21.75 -13.29 -22.73
N CYS A 262 21.63 -14.38 -23.49
CA CYS A 262 22.77 -15.21 -23.88
C CYS A 262 23.75 -14.45 -24.79
N GLU A 263 23.25 -13.69 -25.77
CA GLU A 263 24.11 -12.83 -26.61
C GLU A 263 24.86 -11.80 -25.76
N ARG A 264 24.17 -11.11 -24.85
CA ARG A 264 24.77 -10.09 -23.98
C ARG A 264 25.88 -10.65 -23.09
N GLN A 265 25.71 -11.85 -22.52
CA GLN A 265 26.71 -12.47 -21.65
C GLN A 265 27.88 -13.08 -22.44
N LEU A 266 27.63 -13.69 -23.61
CA LEU A 266 28.66 -14.35 -24.41
C LEU A 266 29.52 -13.36 -25.22
N ASN A 267 28.95 -12.27 -25.73
CA ASN A 267 29.66 -11.29 -26.59
C ASN A 267 30.11 -10.02 -25.84
N SER A 268 30.42 -10.14 -24.54
CA SER A 268 30.89 -9.01 -23.69
C SER A 268 29.98 -7.77 -23.71
N GLY A 269 28.67 -7.98 -23.82
CA GLY A 269 27.65 -6.92 -23.88
C GLY A 269 27.16 -6.56 -25.28
N SER A 270 27.84 -6.97 -26.36
CA SER A 270 27.40 -6.68 -27.74
C SER A 270 26.14 -7.47 -28.11
N LEU A 271 25.32 -6.83 -28.97
CA LEU A 271 24.06 -7.36 -29.51
C LEU A 271 24.05 -7.36 -31.05
N GLU A 272 25.21 -7.19 -31.70
CA GLU A 272 25.37 -7.14 -33.18
C GLU A 272 24.74 -8.35 -33.90
N ASN A 273 24.70 -9.52 -33.27
CA ASN A 273 24.08 -10.73 -33.85
C ASN A 273 22.54 -10.62 -34.03
N ILE A 274 21.90 -9.64 -33.39
CA ILE A 274 20.42 -9.52 -33.31
C ILE A 274 19.91 -8.09 -33.54
N ASP A 275 20.77 -7.14 -33.91
CA ASP A 275 20.45 -5.70 -33.98
C ASP A 275 19.36 -5.36 -35.00
N ALA A 276 19.31 -6.08 -36.13
CA ALA A 276 18.27 -5.98 -37.15
C ALA A 276 16.85 -6.17 -36.61
N LEU A 277 16.66 -6.89 -35.48
CA LEU A 277 15.36 -7.04 -34.83
C LEU A 277 14.86 -5.73 -34.19
N LEU A 278 15.73 -4.76 -33.93
CA LEU A 278 15.32 -3.43 -33.48
C LEU A 278 14.67 -2.63 -34.62
N GLY A 279 15.12 -2.81 -35.87
CA GLY A 279 14.69 -2.05 -37.03
C GLY A 279 13.59 -2.71 -37.89
N CYS A 280 13.50 -4.05 -37.85
CA CYS A 280 12.60 -4.87 -38.65
C CYS A 280 11.11 -4.45 -38.64
N SER A 281 10.38 -4.81 -39.70
CA SER A 281 8.92 -4.65 -39.75
C SER A 281 8.18 -5.77 -39.01
N VAL A 282 6.90 -5.53 -38.70
CA VAL A 282 5.97 -6.54 -38.15
C VAL A 282 4.79 -6.69 -39.10
N VAL A 283 4.36 -7.93 -39.36
CA VAL A 283 3.11 -8.18 -40.12
C VAL A 283 1.91 -8.11 -39.19
N LEU A 284 1.06 -7.12 -39.44
CA LEU A 284 -0.25 -6.91 -38.81
C LEU A 284 -1.34 -7.04 -39.90
N PHE A 285 -2.48 -6.39 -39.69
CA PHE A 285 -3.58 -6.24 -40.65
C PHE A 285 -3.66 -4.79 -41.17
N LEU A 286 -4.28 -4.58 -42.33
CA LEU A 286 -4.52 -3.26 -42.94
C LEU A 286 -5.37 -2.36 -42.02
N GLN A 287 -4.97 -1.10 -41.78
CA GLN A 287 -5.50 -0.25 -40.69
C GLN A 287 -6.36 0.93 -41.18
N ASP A 288 -6.68 0.96 -42.47
CA ASP A 288 -7.02 2.19 -43.20
C ASP A 288 -8.33 2.88 -42.72
N ASP A 289 -9.30 2.12 -42.21
CA ASP A 289 -10.43 2.63 -41.42
C ASP A 289 -10.83 1.67 -40.29
N ILE A 290 -10.76 2.15 -39.05
CA ILE A 290 -11.08 1.40 -37.82
C ILE A 290 -12.59 1.25 -37.62
N GLU A 291 -13.38 2.24 -38.06
CA GLU A 291 -14.85 2.19 -38.01
C GLU A 291 -15.38 1.23 -39.08
N GLU A 292 -14.73 1.13 -40.25
CA GLU A 292 -15.03 0.09 -41.24
C GLU A 292 -14.66 -1.31 -40.71
N LEU A 293 -13.43 -1.51 -40.22
CA LEU A 293 -12.98 -2.80 -39.66
C LEU A 293 -13.92 -3.32 -38.55
N ASN A 294 -14.35 -2.44 -37.63
CA ASN A 294 -15.31 -2.76 -36.57
C ASN A 294 -16.73 -3.12 -37.07
N GLN A 295 -17.06 -2.81 -38.34
CA GLN A 295 -18.33 -3.15 -38.98
C GLN A 295 -18.21 -4.36 -39.93
N THR A 296 -17.03 -4.63 -40.48
CA THR A 296 -16.81 -5.71 -41.47
C THR A 296 -16.30 -7.01 -40.87
N LEU A 297 -15.49 -6.97 -39.81
CA LEU A 297 -14.87 -8.16 -39.22
C LEU A 297 -15.86 -8.98 -38.37
N GLN A 298 -15.71 -10.31 -38.40
CA GLN A 298 -16.38 -11.19 -37.44
C GLN A 298 -15.70 -11.13 -36.07
N THR A 299 -16.41 -11.55 -35.01
CA THR A 299 -15.88 -11.50 -33.63
C THR A 299 -14.53 -12.21 -33.47
N GLU A 300 -14.34 -13.37 -34.12
CA GLU A 300 -13.07 -14.11 -34.09
C GLU A 300 -11.94 -13.38 -34.82
N GLU A 301 -12.24 -12.68 -35.93
CA GLU A 301 -11.27 -11.88 -36.68
C GLU A 301 -10.91 -10.57 -35.94
N LEU A 302 -11.87 -10.01 -35.18
CA LEU A 302 -11.67 -8.85 -34.32
C LEU A 302 -10.88 -9.21 -33.04
N GLU A 303 -11.09 -10.41 -32.50
CA GLU A 303 -10.23 -10.99 -31.45
C GLU A 303 -8.81 -11.25 -31.97
N ASP A 304 -8.64 -11.87 -33.14
CA ASP A 304 -7.35 -12.02 -33.83
C ASP A 304 -6.65 -10.66 -34.00
N ALA A 305 -7.36 -9.63 -34.45
CA ALA A 305 -6.84 -8.28 -34.57
C ALA A 305 -6.34 -7.72 -33.22
N CYS A 306 -7.08 -7.95 -32.13
CA CYS A 306 -6.67 -7.55 -30.79
C CYS A 306 -5.44 -8.33 -30.29
N HIS A 307 -5.37 -9.64 -30.52
CA HIS A 307 -4.17 -10.44 -30.20
C HIS A 307 -2.95 -9.98 -31.01
N LEU A 308 -3.11 -9.69 -32.31
CA LEU A 308 -2.03 -9.17 -33.17
C LEU A 308 -1.40 -7.89 -32.62
N LEU A 309 -2.23 -6.96 -32.15
CA LEU A 309 -1.75 -5.73 -31.50
C LEU A 309 -1.11 -6.02 -30.13
N PHE A 310 -1.75 -6.82 -29.28
CA PHE A 310 -1.28 -7.12 -27.93
C PHE A 310 0.11 -7.80 -27.92
N TYR A 311 0.32 -8.80 -28.79
CA TYR A 311 1.63 -9.46 -28.88
C TYR A 311 2.69 -8.62 -29.59
N SER A 312 2.30 -7.70 -30.49
CA SER A 312 3.22 -6.73 -31.08
C SER A 312 3.64 -5.63 -30.09
N ILE A 313 2.74 -5.21 -29.19
CA ILE A 313 3.07 -4.36 -28.04
C ILE A 313 4.08 -5.08 -27.13
N ASN A 314 3.83 -6.35 -26.81
CA ASN A 314 4.74 -7.15 -25.99
C ASN A 314 6.12 -7.35 -26.65
N TRP A 315 6.16 -7.60 -27.96
CA TRP A 315 7.38 -7.68 -28.76
C TRP A 315 8.20 -6.39 -28.67
N PHE A 316 7.58 -5.24 -28.97
CA PHE A 316 8.28 -3.95 -28.89
C PHE A 316 8.71 -3.60 -27.45
N ARG A 317 7.94 -4.00 -26.43
CA ARG A 317 8.33 -3.81 -25.02
C ARG A 317 9.58 -4.65 -24.67
N GLU A 318 9.71 -5.85 -25.22
CA GLU A 318 10.92 -6.67 -25.06
C GLU A 318 12.11 -6.17 -25.91
N LEU A 319 11.88 -5.58 -27.09
CA LEU A 319 12.93 -4.84 -27.82
C LEU A 319 13.47 -3.66 -27.00
N LEU A 320 12.60 -2.90 -26.32
CA LEU A 320 13.05 -1.81 -25.44
C LEU A 320 13.84 -2.36 -24.24
N ASN A 321 13.43 -3.49 -23.63
CA ASN A 321 14.26 -4.18 -22.62
C ASN A 321 15.63 -4.60 -23.19
N CYS A 322 15.68 -5.07 -24.44
CA CYS A 322 16.91 -5.52 -25.09
C CYS A 322 17.91 -4.38 -25.35
N PHE A 323 17.47 -3.32 -26.05
CA PHE A 323 18.36 -2.35 -26.68
C PHE A 323 18.55 -1.02 -25.91
N SER A 324 17.88 -0.82 -24.76
CA SER A 324 18.04 0.39 -23.92
C SER A 324 19.36 0.43 -23.11
N THR A 325 20.47 0.00 -23.70
CA THR A 325 21.80 -0.02 -23.06
C THR A 325 22.36 1.38 -22.84
N THR A 326 23.20 1.56 -21.82
CA THR A 326 23.81 2.86 -21.46
C THR A 326 24.49 3.51 -22.67
N ASP A 327 25.32 2.73 -23.37
CA ASP A 327 26.22 3.18 -24.43
C ASP A 327 25.62 3.10 -25.85
N SER A 328 24.29 2.98 -25.98
CA SER A 328 23.61 2.95 -27.29
C SER A 328 23.91 4.20 -28.14
N ASP A 329 24.23 3.98 -29.41
CA ASP A 329 24.51 5.01 -30.43
C ASP A 329 23.26 5.78 -30.88
N VAL A 330 23.44 6.83 -31.68
CA VAL A 330 22.35 7.72 -32.14
C VAL A 330 21.26 6.98 -32.92
N LEU A 331 21.61 6.08 -33.85
CA LEU A 331 20.62 5.36 -34.66
C LEU A 331 19.82 4.37 -33.82
N THR A 332 20.49 3.69 -32.87
CA THR A 332 19.80 2.86 -31.86
C THR A 332 18.87 3.71 -30.99
N ASN A 333 19.31 4.89 -30.55
CA ASN A 333 18.51 5.81 -29.73
C ASN A 333 17.25 6.32 -30.47
N ASP A 334 17.36 6.75 -31.74
CA ASP A 334 16.19 7.12 -32.56
C ASP A 334 15.23 5.94 -32.75
N ARG A 335 15.75 4.74 -33.06
CA ARG A 335 14.95 3.51 -33.17
C ARG A 335 14.24 3.16 -31.86
N LEU A 336 14.86 3.35 -30.69
CA LEU A 336 14.23 3.15 -29.38
C LEU A 336 13.04 4.10 -29.17
N VAL A 337 13.18 5.40 -29.49
CA VAL A 337 12.07 6.35 -29.36
C VAL A 337 10.96 6.05 -30.38
N ALA A 338 11.31 5.65 -31.60
CA ALA A 338 10.33 5.17 -32.59
C ALA A 338 9.56 3.94 -32.09
N ARG A 339 10.23 2.94 -31.48
CA ARG A 339 9.57 1.77 -30.88
C ARG A 339 8.67 2.14 -29.69
N LEU A 340 9.06 3.11 -28.85
CA LEU A 340 8.20 3.63 -27.78
C LEU A 340 6.93 4.32 -28.32
N LYS A 341 7.06 5.10 -29.39
CA LYS A 341 5.91 5.72 -30.09
C LYS A 341 5.02 4.66 -30.76
N ASN A 342 5.61 3.63 -31.36
CA ASN A 342 4.90 2.50 -31.94
C ASN A 342 4.05 1.74 -30.90
N ILE A 343 4.60 1.47 -29.70
CA ILE A 343 3.83 0.89 -28.58
C ILE A 343 2.59 1.74 -28.26
N ARG A 344 2.74 3.06 -28.15
CA ARG A 344 1.62 3.99 -27.86
C ARG A 344 0.57 4.00 -28.97
N ALA A 345 0.99 3.94 -30.23
CA ALA A 345 0.08 3.85 -31.37
C ALA A 345 -0.72 2.54 -31.37
N LEU A 346 -0.05 1.39 -31.14
CA LEU A 346 -0.72 0.09 -31.03
C LEU A 346 -1.67 0.02 -29.83
N GLU A 347 -1.31 0.59 -28.66
CA GLU A 347 -2.25 0.66 -27.51
C GLU A 347 -3.50 1.48 -27.85
N THR A 348 -3.34 2.60 -28.54
CA THR A 348 -4.47 3.48 -28.95
C THR A 348 -5.38 2.78 -29.98
N LEU A 349 -4.80 1.94 -30.85
CA LEU A 349 -5.56 1.14 -31.81
C LEU A 349 -6.28 -0.04 -31.12
N LEU A 350 -5.59 -0.72 -30.19
CA LEU A 350 -6.14 -1.83 -29.41
C LEU A 350 -7.32 -1.37 -28.54
N GLU A 351 -7.21 -0.22 -27.88
CA GLU A 351 -8.31 0.36 -27.09
C GLU A 351 -9.56 0.61 -27.95
N LYS A 352 -9.41 1.09 -29.20
CA LYS A 352 -10.53 1.29 -30.14
C LYS A 352 -11.17 -0.02 -30.63
N LEU A 353 -10.40 -1.09 -30.80
CA LEU A 353 -10.94 -2.41 -31.16
C LEU A 353 -11.54 -3.16 -29.95
N MET A 354 -11.11 -2.84 -28.73
CA MET A 354 -11.74 -3.36 -27.52
C MET A 354 -13.13 -2.76 -27.27
N MET A 355 -13.40 -1.52 -27.70
CA MET A 355 -14.70 -0.86 -27.51
C MET A 355 -15.87 -1.54 -28.25
N SER A 356 -15.60 -2.33 -29.29
CA SER A 356 -16.58 -3.13 -30.04
C SER A 356 -16.71 -4.57 -29.52
N LEU A 357 -15.73 -5.07 -28.75
CA LEU A 357 -15.78 -6.39 -28.12
C LEU A 357 -16.48 -6.38 -26.76
N SER A 358 -17.26 -7.42 -26.46
CA SER A 358 -17.99 -7.51 -25.18
C SER A 358 -17.13 -7.87 -23.96
N SER A 359 -15.94 -8.45 -24.19
CA SER A 359 -14.83 -8.67 -23.24
C SER A 359 -13.65 -9.28 -24.01
N TYR A 360 -12.53 -8.57 -24.17
CA TYR A 360 -11.30 -9.15 -24.74
C TYR A 360 -10.47 -9.89 -23.67
N VAL A 361 -9.75 -10.96 -24.05
CA VAL A 361 -8.91 -11.77 -23.15
C VAL A 361 -7.63 -12.26 -23.87
N PRO A 362 -6.42 -11.97 -23.36
CA PRO A 362 -5.17 -12.55 -23.86
C PRO A 362 -5.02 -14.06 -23.58
N PHE A 363 -4.19 -14.76 -24.37
CA PHE A 363 -3.97 -16.21 -24.23
C PHE A 363 -3.40 -16.61 -22.86
N GLU A 364 -2.65 -15.71 -22.20
CA GLU A 364 -2.16 -15.90 -20.83
C GLU A 364 -3.28 -16.01 -19.79
N SER A 365 -4.46 -15.44 -20.09
CA SER A 365 -5.64 -15.43 -19.21
C SER A 365 -6.75 -16.41 -19.64
N GLU A 366 -6.60 -17.08 -20.79
CA GLU A 366 -7.43 -18.25 -21.12
C GLU A 366 -7.17 -19.41 -20.14
N ILE A 367 -8.23 -19.99 -19.59
CA ILE A 367 -8.11 -21.09 -18.62
C ILE A 367 -7.70 -22.36 -19.37
N SER A 368 -6.48 -22.85 -19.13
CA SER A 368 -5.98 -24.11 -19.70
C SER A 368 -6.75 -25.31 -19.14
N SER A 369 -7.89 -25.62 -19.76
CA SER A 369 -8.68 -26.81 -19.45
C SER A 369 -7.89 -28.07 -19.83
N PRO A 370 -7.65 -29.01 -18.89
CA PRO A 370 -6.95 -30.25 -19.21
C PRO A 370 -7.89 -31.16 -20.02
N VAL A 371 -7.78 -31.09 -21.35
CA VAL A 371 -8.47 -32.00 -22.27
C VAL A 371 -8.07 -33.43 -21.92
N LEU A 372 -9.04 -34.22 -21.47
CA LEU A 372 -8.87 -35.66 -21.27
C LEU A 372 -8.75 -36.31 -22.65
N ASP A 373 -7.51 -36.63 -23.02
CA ASP A 373 -7.19 -37.11 -24.36
C ASP A 373 -7.85 -38.48 -24.67
N GLY A 374 -8.24 -38.65 -25.94
CA GLY A 374 -9.16 -39.69 -26.36
C GLY A 374 -8.56 -41.09 -26.27
N ARG A 375 -9.21 -41.98 -25.49
CA ARG A 375 -9.01 -43.43 -25.61
C ARG A 375 -10.31 -44.09 -26.05
N GLU A 376 -10.30 -44.60 -27.28
CA GLU A 376 -11.43 -45.28 -27.91
C GLU A 376 -11.89 -46.51 -27.14
N ALA A 377 -13.18 -46.83 -27.26
CA ALA A 377 -13.79 -47.94 -26.55
C ALA A 377 -13.57 -49.31 -27.23
N ARG A 378 -12.88 -50.21 -26.52
CA ARG A 378 -13.04 -51.68 -26.58
C ARG A 378 -12.92 -52.15 -25.12
N GLY A 379 -13.95 -52.69 -24.47
CA GLY A 379 -14.61 -53.96 -24.76
C GLY A 379 -14.15 -54.98 -23.70
N THR A 380 -14.98 -55.84 -23.08
CA THR A 380 -16.39 -56.15 -23.38
C THR A 380 -17.05 -56.89 -22.18
N GLN A 381 -18.39 -56.83 -22.07
CA GLN A 381 -19.27 -57.87 -21.45
C GLN A 381 -19.19 -58.08 -19.91
N MET A 382 -20.20 -58.66 -19.21
CA MET A 382 -21.40 -59.44 -19.59
C MET A 382 -22.61 -59.24 -18.61
N LEU A 383 -23.84 -59.43 -19.14
CA LEU A 383 -25.11 -59.84 -18.46
C LEU A 383 -25.79 -58.85 -17.47
N ASN A 384 -27.14 -58.82 -17.29
CA ASN A 384 -28.21 -59.69 -17.83
C ASN A 384 -29.55 -58.94 -18.16
N GLN A 385 -30.52 -59.65 -18.75
CA GLN A 385 -31.75 -59.15 -19.40
C GLN A 385 -33.03 -59.10 -18.52
N SER A 386 -34.01 -58.26 -18.89
CA SER A 386 -35.47 -58.58 -19.09
C SER A 386 -36.30 -57.28 -19.21
N MET A 387 -36.66 -56.78 -20.39
CA MET A 387 -37.81 -57.18 -21.26
C MET A 387 -39.22 -57.08 -20.62
N ARG A 388 -39.94 -56.02 -21.00
CA ARG A 388 -41.39 -55.88 -21.29
C ARG A 388 -41.71 -54.39 -21.42
N GLU A 389 -42.57 -53.86 -22.28
CA GLU A 389 -43.24 -54.23 -23.54
C GLU A 389 -43.93 -52.91 -24.00
N THR A 390 -43.90 -52.62 -25.31
CA THR A 390 -44.46 -51.48 -26.09
C THR A 390 -46.02 -51.42 -26.06
N PRO A 391 -46.77 -50.48 -26.72
CA PRO A 391 -46.45 -49.51 -27.81
C PRO A 391 -46.67 -48.01 -27.45
N GLU A 392 -46.19 -47.00 -28.21
CA GLU A 392 -46.53 -46.51 -29.58
C GLU A 392 -47.97 -45.90 -29.66
N ASP A 393 -48.30 -44.86 -30.44
CA ASP A 393 -47.68 -44.42 -31.70
C ASP A 393 -47.89 -42.91 -32.09
N SER A 394 -47.06 -42.47 -33.06
CA SER A 394 -47.11 -41.38 -34.06
C SER A 394 -48.09 -40.15 -34.03
N SER A 395 -47.49 -38.98 -34.33
CA SER A 395 -48.04 -37.87 -35.19
C SER A 395 -49.21 -37.00 -34.64
N SER A 396 -49.55 -35.79 -35.13
CA SER A 396 -48.82 -34.72 -35.88
C SER A 396 -49.67 -33.41 -35.95
N VAL A 397 -49.10 -32.32 -36.51
CA VAL A 397 -49.80 -31.29 -37.33
C VAL A 397 -50.70 -30.20 -36.66
N VAL A 398 -50.18 -28.95 -36.70
CA VAL A 398 -50.84 -27.68 -37.14
C VAL A 398 -51.72 -26.81 -36.19
N GLN A 399 -51.24 -25.56 -36.04
CA GLN A 399 -51.90 -24.23 -35.93
C GLN A 399 -53.16 -24.01 -35.06
N GLY A 400 -53.05 -23.02 -34.16
CA GLY A 400 -54.16 -22.25 -33.57
C GLY A 400 -53.62 -20.99 -32.88
N SER A 401 -54.23 -19.82 -33.08
CA SER A 401 -53.65 -18.52 -32.70
C SER A 401 -54.46 -17.74 -31.66
N GLY A 402 -53.77 -17.01 -30.78
CA GLY A 402 -54.27 -15.77 -30.14
C GLY A 402 -54.17 -15.70 -28.62
N GLY A 403 -53.85 -14.50 -28.09
CA GLY A 403 -54.16 -14.11 -26.71
C GLY A 403 -52.99 -14.02 -25.71
N GLU A 404 -52.34 -12.86 -25.68
CA GLU A 404 -51.78 -12.15 -24.51
C GLU A 404 -50.99 -12.89 -23.39
N SER A 405 -49.73 -12.45 -23.22
CA SER A 405 -49.07 -12.10 -21.95
C SER A 405 -48.96 -13.15 -20.82
N LEU A 406 -47.76 -13.76 -20.68
CA LEU A 406 -46.88 -13.58 -19.49
C LEU A 406 -45.52 -14.30 -19.66
N LYS A 407 -44.57 -14.01 -18.77
CA LYS A 407 -43.13 -14.37 -18.87
C LYS A 407 -42.85 -15.88 -18.75
N PRO A 408 -42.04 -16.49 -19.63
CA PRO A 408 -41.48 -17.83 -19.41
C PRO A 408 -40.15 -17.78 -18.63
N SER A 409 -40.08 -18.41 -17.45
CA SER A 409 -38.83 -18.62 -16.72
C SER A 409 -38.00 -19.76 -17.33
N ARG A 410 -37.05 -19.43 -18.20
CA ARG A 410 -36.10 -20.42 -18.76
C ARG A 410 -34.90 -20.60 -17.83
N LYS A 411 -34.94 -21.61 -16.95
CA LYS A 411 -33.76 -22.10 -16.20
C LYS A 411 -32.84 -22.87 -17.17
N GLU A 412 -32.11 -22.15 -18.01
CA GLU A 412 -31.03 -22.72 -18.80
C GLU A 412 -29.68 -22.53 -18.09
N GLN A 413 -28.72 -23.39 -18.39
CA GLN A 413 -27.50 -23.53 -17.61
C GLN A 413 -26.58 -22.32 -17.81
N ASN A 414 -26.18 -21.68 -16.72
CA ASN A 414 -25.19 -20.59 -16.77
C ASN A 414 -24.16 -20.75 -15.66
N ARG A 415 -23.27 -21.74 -15.85
CA ARG A 415 -22.10 -21.99 -15.00
C ARG A 415 -21.03 -20.95 -15.34
N LYS A 416 -21.24 -19.70 -14.88
CA LYS A 416 -20.35 -18.57 -15.17
C LYS A 416 -18.90 -18.90 -14.80
N THR A 417 -18.01 -18.82 -15.77
CA THR A 417 -16.57 -18.80 -15.56
C THR A 417 -16.15 -17.43 -15.02
N ASN A 418 -15.39 -17.41 -13.92
CA ASN A 418 -14.88 -16.17 -13.34
C ASN A 418 -13.60 -15.69 -14.07
N ALA A 419 -13.69 -15.51 -15.38
CA ALA A 419 -12.71 -14.68 -16.09
C ALA A 419 -12.92 -13.22 -15.66
N ALA A 420 -11.83 -12.52 -15.36
CA ALA A 420 -11.90 -11.09 -15.08
C ALA A 420 -12.22 -10.34 -16.38
N LYS A 421 -13.30 -9.57 -16.41
CA LYS A 421 -13.56 -8.63 -17.51
C LYS A 421 -12.44 -7.60 -17.55
N VAL A 422 -11.78 -7.51 -18.69
CA VAL A 422 -10.88 -6.43 -19.06
C VAL A 422 -11.76 -5.37 -19.70
N GLU A 423 -11.84 -4.17 -19.10
CA GLU A 423 -12.69 -3.08 -19.62
C GLU A 423 -11.87 -1.93 -20.20
N ASN A 424 -10.60 -1.77 -19.79
CA ASN A 424 -9.72 -0.71 -20.27
C ASN A 424 -8.29 -1.20 -20.57
N ILE A 425 -7.52 -0.44 -21.37
CA ILE A 425 -6.10 -0.74 -21.65
C ILE A 425 -5.23 -0.84 -20.38
N THR A 426 -5.64 -0.17 -19.30
CA THR A 426 -4.97 -0.24 -17.99
C THR A 426 -5.03 -1.63 -17.36
N ASP A 427 -6.11 -2.39 -17.59
CA ASP A 427 -6.25 -3.76 -17.09
C ASP A 427 -5.36 -4.73 -17.91
N LEU A 428 -5.16 -4.45 -19.20
CA LEU A 428 -4.18 -5.18 -20.04
C LEU A 428 -2.74 -4.88 -19.67
N ARG A 429 -2.41 -3.69 -19.14
CA ARG A 429 -1.03 -3.36 -18.71
C ARG A 429 -0.50 -4.26 -17.59
N GLU A 430 -1.36 -4.88 -16.78
CA GLU A 430 -0.94 -5.92 -15.83
C GLU A 430 -0.48 -7.22 -16.53
N HIS A 431 -1.00 -7.48 -17.74
CA HIS A 431 -0.75 -8.65 -18.57
C HIS A 431 0.37 -8.43 -19.63
N MET A 432 0.71 -7.17 -19.95
CA MET A 432 1.81 -6.85 -20.86
C MET A 432 3.19 -7.18 -20.25
N ARG A 433 4.22 -7.40 -21.09
CA ARG A 433 5.60 -7.62 -20.64
C ARG A 433 6.08 -6.46 -19.76
N ALA A 434 6.63 -6.76 -18.58
CA ALA A 434 7.18 -5.73 -17.71
C ALA A 434 8.38 -5.06 -18.40
N PHE A 435 8.46 -3.72 -18.35
CA PHE A 435 9.71 -3.04 -18.65
C PHE A 435 10.73 -3.35 -17.55
N GLU A 436 12.00 -3.33 -17.90
CA GLU A 436 13.08 -3.34 -16.92
C GLU A 436 13.51 -1.90 -16.55
N VAL A 437 14.27 -1.75 -15.46
CA VAL A 437 14.55 -0.42 -14.89
C VAL A 437 15.43 0.41 -15.83
N HIS A 438 16.32 -0.22 -16.60
CA HIS A 438 17.18 0.46 -17.58
C HIS A 438 16.46 0.97 -18.82
N VAL A 439 15.18 0.63 -19.05
CA VAL A 439 14.38 1.29 -20.10
C VAL A 439 14.22 2.80 -19.82
N LEU A 440 14.38 3.23 -18.56
CA LEU A 440 14.48 4.64 -18.19
C LEU A 440 15.73 5.35 -18.76
N ASN A 441 16.70 4.61 -19.29
CA ASN A 441 17.83 5.19 -20.03
C ASN A 441 17.37 5.97 -21.27
N ILE A 442 16.23 5.62 -21.88
CA ILE A 442 15.62 6.36 -23.00
C ILE A 442 15.37 7.84 -22.63
N LEU A 443 15.13 8.17 -21.36
CA LEU A 443 14.93 9.54 -20.90
C LEU A 443 16.18 10.43 -21.08
N LYS A 444 17.38 9.87 -21.35
CA LYS A 444 18.58 10.65 -21.73
C LYS A 444 18.40 11.42 -23.05
N LEU A 445 17.42 11.02 -23.87
CA LEU A 445 17.14 11.55 -25.21
C LEU A 445 16.13 12.71 -25.21
N PHE A 446 15.83 13.26 -24.04
CA PHE A 446 15.00 14.44 -23.89
C PHE A 446 15.87 15.68 -23.67
N GLY A 447 15.52 16.79 -24.32
CA GLY A 447 16.25 18.06 -24.23
C GLY A 447 17.45 18.19 -25.17
N ASP A 448 17.96 17.08 -25.74
CA ASP A 448 19.04 17.15 -26.73
C ASP A 448 18.54 17.86 -28.00
N SER A 449 19.03 19.08 -28.14
CA SER A 449 18.57 20.09 -29.10
C SER A 449 19.61 20.34 -30.19
N SER A 450 20.65 19.50 -30.23
CA SER A 450 21.84 19.67 -31.08
C SER A 450 21.62 19.39 -32.58
N LYS A 451 20.53 18.72 -32.97
CA LYS A 451 20.12 18.51 -34.37
C LYS A 451 18.62 18.70 -34.60
N GLU A 452 18.23 19.02 -35.83
CA GLU A 452 16.84 19.30 -36.21
C GLU A 452 16.06 18.07 -36.70
N GLU A 453 16.75 16.97 -37.04
CA GLU A 453 16.16 15.80 -37.74
C GLU A 453 15.84 14.58 -36.83
N GLU A 454 16.26 14.60 -35.56
CA GLU A 454 16.17 13.44 -34.63
C GLU A 454 14.77 13.25 -34.00
N VAL A 455 14.44 12.00 -33.63
CA VAL A 455 13.08 11.53 -33.28
C VAL A 455 12.70 11.86 -31.82
N LYS A 456 12.71 13.14 -31.47
CA LYS A 456 12.54 13.68 -30.10
C LYS A 456 11.35 13.12 -29.30
N LEU A 457 11.57 12.84 -28.01
CA LEU A 457 10.54 12.41 -27.06
C LEU A 457 9.48 13.49 -26.84
N ASN A 458 8.20 13.10 -26.77
CA ASN A 458 7.12 14.00 -26.33
C ASN A 458 6.65 13.70 -24.89
N TYR A 459 5.90 14.65 -24.31
CA TYR A 459 5.28 14.56 -22.98
C TYR A 459 4.60 13.21 -22.68
N GLY A 460 3.93 12.61 -23.67
CA GLY A 460 3.25 11.33 -23.52
C GLY A 460 4.18 10.11 -23.56
N ASP A 461 5.32 10.19 -24.25
CA ASP A 461 6.35 9.14 -24.25
C ASP A 461 7.02 9.08 -22.87
N ILE A 462 7.35 10.26 -22.33
CA ILE A 462 7.90 10.44 -20.99
C ILE A 462 6.93 9.92 -19.93
N ASN A 463 5.67 10.37 -19.98
CA ASN A 463 4.66 9.95 -19.02
C ASN A 463 4.42 8.43 -19.06
N TYR A 464 4.51 7.80 -20.24
CA TYR A 464 4.40 6.34 -20.37
C TYR A 464 5.47 5.61 -19.53
N LEU A 465 6.72 6.08 -19.58
CA LEU A 465 7.84 5.53 -18.79
C LEU A 465 7.73 5.86 -17.29
N LEU A 466 7.36 7.11 -16.95
CA LEU A 466 7.25 7.57 -15.56
C LEU A 466 6.09 6.89 -14.81
N VAL A 467 4.96 6.62 -15.47
CA VAL A 467 3.84 5.86 -14.89
C VAL A 467 4.25 4.43 -14.53
N ASP A 468 5.01 3.75 -15.40
CA ASP A 468 5.44 2.37 -15.17
C ASP A 468 6.44 2.25 -14.01
N VAL A 469 7.46 3.12 -13.92
CA VAL A 469 8.36 3.11 -12.73
C VAL A 469 7.64 3.52 -11.45
N ASN A 470 6.71 4.47 -11.50
CA ASN A 470 5.89 4.83 -10.34
C ASN A 470 5.01 3.65 -9.86
N HIS A 471 4.46 2.86 -10.79
CA HIS A 471 3.75 1.62 -10.47
C HIS A 471 4.67 0.59 -9.83
N LYS A 472 5.89 0.37 -10.36
CA LYS A 472 6.89 -0.53 -9.74
C LYS A 472 7.25 -0.13 -8.31
N LEU A 473 7.51 1.15 -8.07
CA LEU A 473 7.82 1.69 -6.74
C LEU A 473 6.63 1.54 -5.78
N SER A 474 5.41 1.77 -6.27
CA SER A 474 4.16 1.58 -5.53
C SER A 474 3.91 0.12 -5.14
N LEU A 475 4.32 -0.86 -5.96
CA LEU A 475 4.23 -2.28 -5.65
C LEU A 475 5.29 -2.77 -4.64
N LYS A 476 6.50 -2.21 -4.68
CA LYS A 476 7.69 -2.80 -4.01
C LYS A 476 8.25 -2.00 -2.83
N ILE A 477 7.99 -0.70 -2.78
CA ILE A 477 8.54 0.22 -1.75
C ILE A 477 7.43 0.72 -0.82
N VAL A 478 6.26 1.08 -1.36
CA VAL A 478 5.14 1.56 -0.55
C VAL A 478 4.47 0.39 0.18
N PRO A 479 4.38 0.40 1.52
CA PRO A 479 3.70 -0.67 2.25
C PRO A 479 2.19 -0.63 1.97
N PRO A 480 1.53 -1.79 1.72
CA PRO A 480 0.11 -1.82 1.43
C PRO A 480 -0.70 -1.31 2.63
N PRO A 481 -1.81 -0.56 2.40
CA PRO A 481 -2.57 0.06 3.48
C PRO A 481 -3.12 -1.00 4.45
N THR A 482 -2.79 -0.85 5.73
CA THR A 482 -3.10 -1.82 6.80
C THR A 482 -4.58 -1.83 7.16
N ASN A 483 -5.38 -2.54 6.37
CA ASN A 483 -6.80 -2.76 6.61
C ASN A 483 -7.02 -3.77 7.76
N PHE A 484 -6.89 -3.30 9.01
CA PHE A 484 -6.98 -4.07 10.25
C PHE A 484 -8.27 -4.90 10.45
N PHE A 485 -9.32 -4.68 9.65
CA PHE A 485 -10.66 -5.28 9.82
C PHE A 485 -11.05 -6.36 8.80
N LYS A 486 -10.11 -6.91 8.01
CA LYS A 486 -10.36 -8.12 7.21
C LYS A 486 -9.25 -9.14 7.39
N LYS A 487 -9.55 -10.25 8.10
CA LYS A 487 -8.75 -11.49 8.00
C LYS A 487 -8.76 -11.91 6.53
N LYS A 488 -7.63 -11.72 5.83
CA LYS A 488 -7.50 -12.06 4.41
C LYS A 488 -7.50 -13.60 4.29
N LYS A 489 -8.68 -14.18 4.07
CA LYS A 489 -8.81 -15.58 3.62
C LYS A 489 -7.86 -15.75 2.42
N VAL A 490 -7.12 -16.86 2.37
CA VAL A 490 -6.24 -17.14 1.22
C VAL A 490 -7.14 -17.31 0.00
N SER A 491 -7.23 -16.24 -0.79
CA SER A 491 -8.01 -16.22 -2.03
C SER A 491 -7.28 -17.07 -3.06
N GLU A 492 -8.06 -17.77 -3.87
CA GLU A 492 -7.55 -18.42 -5.09
C GLU A 492 -6.87 -17.39 -5.99
N GLU A 493 -5.98 -17.89 -6.84
CA GLU A 493 -4.94 -17.14 -7.55
C GLU A 493 -5.54 -16.04 -8.44
N LYS A 494 -5.59 -14.81 -7.91
CA LYS A 494 -5.60 -13.61 -8.77
C LYS A 494 -4.34 -13.65 -9.63
N HIS A 495 -4.48 -13.38 -10.93
CA HIS A 495 -3.36 -13.23 -11.83
C HIS A 495 -2.33 -12.25 -11.24
N ILE A 496 -1.08 -12.70 -11.15
CA ILE A 496 0.04 -11.90 -10.66
C ILE A 496 0.56 -11.13 -11.88
N SER A 497 0.49 -9.79 -11.84
CA SER A 497 0.92 -8.96 -12.97
C SER A 497 2.39 -9.20 -13.31
N ASN A 498 2.77 -9.05 -14.57
CA ASN A 498 4.16 -9.28 -14.99
C ASN A 498 5.15 -8.35 -14.26
N ASN A 499 4.72 -7.10 -13.96
CA ASN A 499 5.48 -6.19 -13.11
C ASN A 499 5.69 -6.76 -11.69
N ALA A 500 4.68 -7.40 -11.08
CA ALA A 500 4.84 -8.09 -9.81
C ALA A 500 5.74 -9.34 -9.91
N VAL A 501 5.67 -10.13 -10.99
CA VAL A 501 6.55 -11.29 -11.22
C VAL A 501 8.02 -10.87 -11.34
N LEU A 502 8.32 -9.84 -12.15
CA LEU A 502 9.66 -9.26 -12.25
C LEU A 502 10.17 -8.78 -10.88
N LEU A 503 9.30 -8.09 -10.14
CA LEU A 503 9.61 -7.56 -8.82
C LEU A 503 9.64 -8.62 -7.70
N GLU A 504 9.29 -9.89 -7.93
CA GLU A 504 9.51 -10.95 -6.93
C GLU A 504 11.00 -11.22 -6.69
N ARG A 505 11.82 -11.08 -7.75
CA ARG A 505 13.25 -11.47 -7.73
C ARG A 505 14.17 -10.36 -7.23
N VAL A 506 13.83 -9.10 -7.50
CA VAL A 506 14.59 -7.92 -7.04
C VAL A 506 14.24 -7.62 -5.58
N ASP A 507 15.19 -7.18 -4.75
CA ASP A 507 14.89 -6.67 -3.41
C ASP A 507 14.70 -5.13 -3.39
N SER A 508 14.06 -4.59 -2.34
CA SER A 508 13.73 -3.17 -2.30
C SER A 508 14.97 -2.25 -2.30
N PRO A 509 16.09 -2.57 -1.60
CA PRO A 509 17.36 -1.85 -1.72
C PRO A 509 17.98 -1.86 -3.13
N ALA A 510 18.05 -3.02 -3.80
CA ALA A 510 18.61 -3.11 -5.15
C ALA A 510 17.74 -2.37 -6.17
N LEU A 511 16.40 -2.48 -6.08
CA LEU A 511 15.49 -1.71 -6.92
C LEU A 511 15.74 -0.20 -6.78
N MET A 512 15.86 0.30 -5.54
CA MET A 512 16.16 1.72 -5.32
C MET A 512 17.54 2.11 -5.87
N LYS A 513 18.57 1.27 -5.69
CA LYS A 513 19.91 1.51 -6.23
C LYS A 513 19.91 1.62 -7.76
N GLU A 514 19.14 0.77 -8.44
CA GLU A 514 19.01 0.82 -9.91
C GLU A 514 18.19 2.02 -10.38
N VAL A 515 17.05 2.33 -9.74
CA VAL A 515 16.23 3.51 -10.08
C VAL A 515 17.00 4.82 -9.87
N ILE A 516 17.85 4.91 -8.84
CA ILE A 516 18.67 6.11 -8.56
C ILE A 516 19.62 6.44 -9.73
N LYS A 517 20.14 5.45 -10.48
CA LYS A 517 21.01 5.69 -11.66
C LYS A 517 20.34 6.54 -12.74
N TYR A 518 19.02 6.41 -12.88
CA TYR A 518 18.23 7.11 -13.90
C TYR A 518 17.55 8.37 -13.36
N LEU A 519 17.67 8.65 -12.06
CA LEU A 519 17.11 9.85 -11.46
C LEU A 519 17.72 11.15 -12.00
N PRO A 520 19.02 11.25 -12.35
CA PRO A 520 19.56 12.39 -13.10
C PRO A 520 18.78 12.68 -14.39
N ASN A 521 18.44 11.64 -15.16
CA ASN A 521 17.68 11.74 -16.41
C ASN A 521 16.22 12.12 -16.14
N ILE A 522 15.56 11.46 -15.16
CA ILE A 522 14.18 11.80 -14.76
C ILE A 522 14.08 13.26 -14.31
N LEU A 523 15.04 13.73 -13.50
CA LEU A 523 15.07 15.12 -13.05
C LEU A 523 15.37 16.07 -14.22
N HIS A 524 16.29 15.73 -15.13
CA HIS A 524 16.54 16.56 -16.31
C HIS A 524 15.34 16.62 -17.26
N THR A 525 14.60 15.52 -17.41
CA THR A 525 13.31 15.53 -18.10
C THR A 525 12.34 16.45 -17.40
N LEU A 526 12.15 16.33 -16.08
CA LEU A 526 11.25 17.21 -15.33
C LEU A 526 11.68 18.70 -15.37
N GLU A 527 12.98 19.00 -15.45
CA GLU A 527 13.54 20.35 -15.63
C GLU A 527 13.32 20.92 -17.04
N GLY A 528 13.59 20.16 -18.10
CA GLY A 528 13.35 20.64 -19.48
C GLY A 528 11.87 20.63 -19.87
N LEU A 529 11.01 19.99 -19.08
CA LEU A 529 9.55 20.21 -19.10
C LEU A 529 9.15 21.49 -18.31
N TYR A 530 10.11 22.22 -17.73
CA TYR A 530 9.92 23.38 -16.84
C TYR A 530 10.67 24.66 -17.25
N GLU A 531 11.86 24.55 -17.86
CA GLU A 531 12.83 25.62 -18.25
C GLU A 531 12.81 26.85 -17.30
N ASP A 532 13.57 26.89 -16.19
CA ASP A 532 15.02 26.61 -16.08
C ASP A 532 15.44 25.65 -14.91
N ILE A 533 16.63 25.01 -15.06
CA ILE A 533 17.70 24.63 -14.07
C ILE A 533 18.45 23.31 -14.51
N GLN A 534 19.72 23.08 -14.08
CA GLN A 534 20.68 22.04 -14.59
C GLN A 534 21.50 21.26 -13.49
N LEU A 535 22.20 20.15 -13.85
CA LEU A 535 22.48 18.83 -13.14
C LEU A 535 23.46 18.76 -11.88
N THR A 536 23.78 17.68 -11.08
CA THR A 536 23.68 16.15 -11.07
C THR A 536 23.95 15.45 -9.67
N ASP A 537 23.38 14.24 -9.37
CA ASP A 537 23.59 13.17 -8.28
C ASP A 537 22.92 12.99 -6.84
N LEU A 538 21.61 12.68 -6.74
CA LEU A 538 20.62 12.61 -5.61
C LEU A 538 20.65 13.70 -4.51
N ILE A 539 21.04 13.45 -3.24
CA ILE A 539 21.02 14.56 -2.25
C ILE A 539 22.11 15.55 -2.63
N ASP A 540 23.24 15.00 -3.11
CA ASP A 540 24.23 15.77 -3.83
C ASP A 540 23.75 16.23 -5.23
N THR A 541 22.70 15.66 -5.88
CA THR A 541 22.01 16.26 -7.07
C THR A 541 21.50 17.59 -6.60
N LEU A 542 20.49 17.51 -5.75
CA LEU A 542 19.60 18.62 -5.49
C LEU A 542 20.39 19.74 -4.78
N ALA A 543 21.59 19.40 -4.27
CA ALA A 543 22.64 20.29 -3.82
C ALA A 543 23.60 20.82 -4.91
N ASP A 544 24.30 19.99 -5.69
CA ASP A 544 25.21 20.41 -6.78
C ASP A 544 24.49 21.23 -7.86
N ARG A 545 23.19 20.96 -8.09
CA ARG A 545 22.22 21.81 -8.85
C ARG A 545 22.21 23.29 -8.39
N ILE A 546 22.78 23.61 -7.23
CA ILE A 546 22.88 24.94 -6.60
C ILE A 546 24.35 25.37 -6.33
N ARG A 547 25.34 24.46 -6.37
CA ARG A 547 26.74 24.77 -6.04
C ARG A 547 27.47 25.47 -7.20
N ALA A 548 28.47 26.28 -6.85
CA ALA A 548 29.36 26.94 -7.81
C ALA A 548 30.66 26.15 -8.09
N ASP A 549 30.91 25.06 -7.38
CA ASP A 549 32.09 24.21 -7.51
C ASP A 549 31.77 22.79 -6.98
N PRO A 550 31.49 21.81 -7.85
CA PRO A 550 31.10 20.45 -7.45
C PRO A 550 32.28 19.58 -6.98
N SER A 551 33.52 20.09 -6.95
CA SER A 551 34.71 19.29 -6.65
C SER A 551 34.92 18.93 -5.16
N LYS A 552 34.00 19.33 -4.27
CA LYS A 552 34.16 19.22 -2.81
C LYS A 552 32.96 18.57 -2.13
N GLN A 553 33.16 17.36 -1.61
CA GLN A 553 32.20 16.71 -0.71
C GLN A 553 31.96 17.57 0.53
N GLN A 554 30.68 17.86 0.81
CA GLN A 554 30.25 18.63 1.98
C GLN A 554 29.61 17.73 3.05
N PRO A 555 29.44 18.22 4.30
CA PRO A 555 28.67 17.50 5.32
C PRO A 555 27.22 17.32 4.88
N LEU A 556 26.67 16.11 5.12
CA LEU A 556 25.31 15.69 4.71
C LEU A 556 24.20 16.71 4.99
N GLU A 557 24.23 17.40 6.13
CA GLU A 557 23.25 18.45 6.48
C GLU A 557 23.22 19.60 5.46
N THR A 558 24.37 19.97 4.88
CA THR A 558 24.45 21.03 3.85
C THR A 558 23.79 20.56 2.58
N SER A 559 24.11 19.35 2.12
CA SER A 559 23.49 18.76 0.94
C SER A 559 21.97 18.60 1.12
N ILE A 560 21.46 18.25 2.32
CA ILE A 560 20.02 18.23 2.59
C ILE A 560 19.39 19.63 2.50
N VAL A 561 20.08 20.68 3.01
CA VAL A 561 19.59 22.07 2.95
C VAL A 561 19.56 22.62 1.53
N GLU A 562 20.57 22.32 0.70
CA GLU A 562 20.59 22.71 -0.70
C GLU A 562 19.54 21.89 -1.49
N ALA A 563 19.42 20.58 -1.22
CA ALA A 563 18.43 19.69 -1.83
C ALA A 563 16.97 20.11 -1.57
N PHE A 564 16.68 20.51 -0.34
CA PHE A 564 15.38 21.07 0.02
C PHE A 564 15.07 22.34 -0.77
N GLN A 565 16.06 23.24 -0.91
CA GLN A 565 15.90 24.51 -1.63
C GLN A 565 15.64 24.30 -3.11
N TYR A 566 16.34 23.38 -3.77
CA TYR A 566 16.09 23.04 -5.17
C TYR A 566 14.66 22.52 -5.36
N LEU A 567 14.22 21.53 -4.57
CA LEU A 567 12.88 20.95 -4.72
C LEU A 567 11.76 21.96 -4.41
N ALA A 568 11.98 22.87 -3.45
CA ALA A 568 10.98 23.87 -3.08
C ALA A 568 10.65 24.87 -4.20
N ARG A 569 11.54 25.07 -5.19
CA ARG A 569 11.33 25.97 -6.35
C ARG A 569 10.24 25.47 -7.30
N PHE A 570 10.13 24.17 -7.53
CA PHE A 570 9.11 23.62 -8.45
C PHE A 570 7.70 24.04 -8.04
N GLY A 571 7.43 24.10 -6.75
CA GLY A 571 6.10 24.42 -6.22
C GLY A 571 5.62 25.86 -6.45
N ASP A 572 6.38 26.72 -7.12
CA ASP A 572 5.90 28.03 -7.59
C ASP A 572 5.04 27.92 -8.87
N ASN A 573 5.29 26.91 -9.73
CA ASN A 573 4.65 26.76 -11.05
C ASN A 573 3.80 25.48 -11.19
N ILE A 574 3.47 24.77 -10.10
CA ILE A 574 2.67 23.54 -10.18
C ILE A 574 1.20 23.86 -10.53
N PRO A 575 0.61 23.24 -11.58
CA PRO A 575 -0.77 23.48 -11.98
C PRO A 575 -1.82 22.69 -11.18
N GLU A 576 -1.43 21.59 -10.52
CA GLU A 576 -2.35 20.67 -9.84
C GLU A 576 -2.12 20.61 -8.33
N SER A 577 -3.20 20.74 -7.55
CA SER A 577 -3.15 20.76 -6.09
C SER A 577 -2.56 19.48 -5.49
N ASN A 578 -2.91 18.31 -6.04
CA ASN A 578 -2.35 17.01 -5.65
C ASN A 578 -0.82 16.97 -5.77
N THR A 579 -0.31 17.42 -6.91
CA THR A 579 1.13 17.38 -7.24
C THR A 579 1.92 18.30 -6.30
N SER A 580 1.37 19.46 -5.92
CA SER A 580 1.99 20.34 -4.93
C SER A 580 1.96 19.76 -3.50
N VAL A 581 0.93 18.98 -3.16
CA VAL A 581 0.88 18.23 -1.88
C VAL A 581 1.90 17.08 -1.86
N VAL A 582 2.10 16.39 -2.98
CA VAL A 582 3.14 15.36 -3.11
C VAL A 582 4.54 15.97 -2.96
N LEU A 583 4.80 17.13 -3.58
CA LEU A 583 6.04 17.88 -3.38
C LEU A 583 6.25 18.26 -1.90
N TYR A 584 5.23 18.79 -1.23
CA TYR A 584 5.35 19.12 0.20
C TYR A 584 5.63 17.89 1.06
N LYS A 585 5.00 16.74 0.78
CA LYS A 585 5.28 15.46 1.46
C LYS A 585 6.71 14.95 1.19
N LEU A 586 7.26 15.17 0.00
CA LEU A 586 8.67 14.86 -0.29
C LEU A 586 9.62 15.75 0.53
N LEU A 587 9.33 17.05 0.60
CA LEU A 587 10.10 17.99 1.42
C LEU A 587 10.08 17.63 2.92
N THR A 588 8.95 17.17 3.48
CA THR A 588 8.92 16.70 4.88
C THR A 588 9.74 15.42 5.09
N ARG A 589 9.83 14.51 4.11
CA ARG A 589 10.75 13.35 4.21
C ARG A 589 12.22 13.75 4.20
N LEU A 590 12.62 14.81 3.47
CA LEU A 590 13.97 15.35 3.59
C LEU A 590 14.24 15.97 4.97
N MET A 591 13.23 16.61 5.59
CA MET A 591 13.36 17.12 6.96
C MET A 591 13.52 16.01 8.01
N GLU A 592 12.91 14.84 7.82
CA GLU A 592 13.08 13.68 8.70
C GLU A 592 14.49 13.04 8.62
N ILE A 593 15.22 13.27 7.51
CA ILE A 593 16.59 12.76 7.32
C ILE A 593 17.63 13.71 7.94
N SER A 594 17.31 15.00 8.12
CA SER A 594 18.20 15.98 8.74
C SER A 594 18.27 15.82 10.26
N SER A 595 19.49 15.80 10.80
CA SER A 595 19.75 15.85 12.25
C SER A 595 19.40 17.21 12.85
N ASN A 596 19.28 18.26 12.03
CA ASN A 596 18.91 19.60 12.44
C ASN A 596 17.93 20.22 11.42
N PRO A 597 16.63 19.88 11.48
CA PRO A 597 15.61 20.47 10.60
C PRO A 597 15.39 21.97 10.86
N GLY A 598 16.11 22.61 11.80
CA GLY A 598 16.04 24.02 12.18
C GLY A 598 15.96 25.01 11.00
N PRO A 599 16.92 24.99 10.05
CA PRO A 599 16.91 25.87 8.88
C PRO A 599 15.73 25.60 7.93
N LEU A 600 15.37 24.32 7.76
CA LEU A 600 14.39 23.84 6.78
C LEU A 600 12.95 24.32 7.08
N ASN A 601 12.60 24.48 8.36
CA ASN A 601 11.23 24.87 8.78
C ASN A 601 10.70 26.12 8.06
N LYS A 602 11.56 27.10 7.75
CA LYS A 602 11.15 28.33 7.05
C LYS A 602 10.73 28.06 5.61
N GLY A 603 11.49 27.23 4.89
CA GLY A 603 11.15 26.82 3.54
C GLY A 603 9.89 25.95 3.52
N ALA A 604 9.77 25.02 4.47
CA ALA A 604 8.57 24.19 4.63
C ALA A 604 7.32 25.03 4.92
N HIS A 605 7.41 25.99 5.85
CA HIS A 605 6.34 26.94 6.16
C HIS A 605 5.92 27.76 4.93
N SER A 606 6.91 28.30 4.20
CA SER A 606 6.65 29.03 2.96
C SER A 606 5.93 28.17 1.92
N THR A 607 6.34 26.91 1.75
CA THR A 607 5.71 25.98 0.79
C THR A 607 4.28 25.60 1.19
N VAL A 608 4.03 25.25 2.45
CA VAL A 608 2.67 24.89 2.89
C VAL A 608 1.73 26.10 2.91
N THR A 609 2.24 27.30 3.26
CA THR A 609 1.48 28.55 3.17
C THR A 609 1.14 28.89 1.71
N ARG A 610 2.08 28.74 0.77
CA ARG A 610 1.83 28.90 -0.68
C ARG A 610 0.69 27.98 -1.15
N ILE A 611 0.73 26.70 -0.77
CA ILE A 611 -0.34 25.73 -1.11
C ILE A 611 -1.71 26.16 -0.55
N LEU A 612 -1.77 26.70 0.66
CA LEU A 612 -3.02 27.15 1.29
C LEU A 612 -3.56 28.49 0.74
N THR A 613 -2.70 29.30 0.12
CA THR A 613 -3.01 30.64 -0.43
C THR A 613 -3.28 30.65 -1.94
N THR A 614 -2.95 29.58 -2.67
CA THR A 614 -3.30 29.42 -4.10
C THR A 614 -4.77 29.04 -4.29
N ASP A 615 -5.47 29.70 -5.23
CA ASP A 615 -6.84 29.34 -5.62
C ASP A 615 -6.84 28.22 -6.67
N TRP A 616 -6.66 26.98 -6.22
CA TRP A 616 -6.56 25.80 -7.07
C TRP A 616 -7.85 25.54 -7.88
N PHE A 617 -7.73 25.38 -9.19
CA PHE A 617 -8.86 24.95 -10.04
C PHE A 617 -9.39 23.57 -9.61
N ASP A 618 -8.48 22.65 -9.27
CA ASP A 618 -8.78 21.27 -8.88
C ASP A 618 -8.98 21.08 -7.37
N TRP A 619 -9.27 22.14 -6.60
CA TRP A 619 -9.31 22.17 -5.12
C TRP A 619 -10.10 21.03 -4.43
N ARG A 620 -11.02 20.35 -5.14
CA ARG A 620 -11.74 19.17 -4.64
C ARG A 620 -10.81 17.99 -4.33
N ASN A 621 -9.68 17.90 -5.02
CA ASN A 621 -8.70 16.84 -4.87
C ASN A 621 -7.94 16.94 -3.53
N ILE A 622 -7.30 18.08 -3.30
CA ILE A 622 -6.58 18.46 -2.05
C ILE A 622 -7.45 18.47 -0.79
N LYS A 623 -8.79 18.42 -0.91
CA LYS A 623 -9.74 18.47 0.22
C LYS A 623 -9.45 17.47 1.36
N LYS A 624 -8.88 16.31 1.06
CA LYS A 624 -8.48 15.30 2.07
C LYS A 624 -7.21 15.67 2.84
N ASP A 625 -6.35 16.46 2.23
CA ASP A 625 -5.04 16.87 2.75
C ASP A 625 -5.06 18.26 3.41
N ILE A 626 -6.10 19.07 3.20
CA ILE A 626 -6.32 20.35 3.90
C ILE A 626 -6.07 20.25 5.43
N PRO A 627 -6.58 19.23 6.17
CA PRO A 627 -6.26 19.09 7.60
C PRO A 627 -4.76 19.05 7.90
N PHE A 628 -4.02 18.23 7.15
CA PHE A 628 -2.59 18.05 7.32
C PHE A 628 -1.84 19.35 6.98
N LEU A 629 -2.21 20.01 5.88
CA LEU A 629 -1.58 21.27 5.45
C LEU A 629 -1.81 22.39 6.48
N VAL A 630 -3.02 22.53 7.01
CA VAL A 630 -3.35 23.54 8.03
C VAL A 630 -2.65 23.24 9.37
N GLU A 631 -2.62 21.98 9.81
CA GLU A 631 -1.84 21.57 10.99
C GLU A 631 -0.35 21.92 10.81
N GLN A 632 0.24 21.61 9.65
CA GLN A 632 1.65 21.90 9.35
C GLN A 632 1.97 23.39 9.24
N ALA A 633 1.09 24.20 8.62
CA ALA A 633 1.26 25.65 8.55
C ALA A 633 1.22 26.32 9.94
N ILE A 634 0.49 25.74 10.90
CA ILE A 634 0.51 26.19 12.29
C ILE A 634 1.76 25.68 13.02
N GLU A 635 2.14 24.40 12.87
CA GLU A 635 3.31 23.80 13.54
C GLU A 635 4.64 24.46 13.17
N LEU A 636 4.80 24.89 11.91
CA LEU A 636 6.06 25.43 11.38
C LEU A 636 6.22 26.95 11.57
N ASP A 637 5.20 27.65 12.07
CA ASP A 637 5.29 29.10 12.29
C ASP A 637 6.20 29.48 13.48
N ASN A 638 6.64 30.73 13.49
CA ASN A 638 7.43 31.31 14.57
C ASN A 638 6.64 31.48 15.88
N ASN A 639 5.30 31.52 15.82
CA ASN A 639 4.39 31.61 16.97
C ASN A 639 3.09 30.80 16.70
N PRO A 640 3.13 29.45 16.78
CA PRO A 640 1.98 28.58 16.49
C PRO A 640 0.72 28.91 17.30
N LEU A 641 0.89 29.33 18.56
CA LEU A 641 -0.22 29.73 19.44
C LEU A 641 -0.87 31.06 19.04
N GLN A 642 -0.22 31.88 18.22
CA GLN A 642 -0.85 33.07 17.63
C GLN A 642 -1.63 32.70 16.39
N VAL A 643 -1.03 31.96 15.46
CA VAL A 643 -1.72 31.49 14.23
C VAL A 643 -2.98 30.67 14.59
N LEU A 644 -2.88 29.76 15.57
CA LEU A 644 -4.02 28.97 16.05
C LEU A 644 -5.13 29.83 16.69
N HIS A 645 -4.75 30.86 17.45
CA HIS A 645 -5.69 31.81 18.05
C HIS A 645 -6.42 32.62 16.97
N ASP A 646 -5.68 33.09 15.96
CA ASP A 646 -6.23 33.95 14.91
C ASP A 646 -7.10 33.14 13.94
N TYR A 647 -6.80 31.85 13.71
CA TYR A 647 -7.73 30.95 13.04
C TYR A 647 -9.09 30.84 13.76
N VAL A 648 -9.09 30.65 15.08
CA VAL A 648 -10.31 30.47 15.89
C VAL A 648 -11.08 31.77 16.11
N ASN A 649 -10.40 32.89 16.32
CA ASN A 649 -11.02 34.15 16.73
C ASN A 649 -11.22 35.14 15.58
N ILE A 650 -10.49 35.00 14.47
CA ILE A 650 -10.52 35.94 13.33
C ILE A 650 -10.91 35.24 12.04
N VAL A 651 -10.13 34.26 11.56
CA VAL A 651 -10.31 33.67 10.21
C VAL A 651 -11.65 32.96 10.07
N LEU A 652 -11.92 31.93 10.89
CA LEU A 652 -13.15 31.14 10.79
C LEU A 652 -14.41 32.00 11.07
N PRO A 653 -14.44 32.89 12.08
CA PRO A 653 -15.60 33.76 12.31
C PRO A 653 -15.82 34.82 11.22
N THR A 654 -14.75 35.31 10.58
CA THR A 654 -14.86 36.26 9.46
C THR A 654 -15.38 35.56 8.21
N PHE A 655 -14.90 34.34 7.90
CA PHE A 655 -15.44 33.52 6.82
C PHE A 655 -16.94 33.24 7.02
N GLU A 656 -17.37 32.93 8.24
CA GLU A 656 -18.78 32.64 8.54
C GLU A 656 -19.72 33.86 8.49
N ARG A 657 -19.17 35.08 8.44
CA ARG A 657 -19.94 36.33 8.31
C ARG A 657 -19.89 36.90 6.89
N ASP A 658 -18.69 36.93 6.31
CA ASP A 658 -18.40 37.65 5.06
C ASP A 658 -18.23 36.71 3.85
N GLY A 659 -18.17 35.39 4.08
CA GLY A 659 -17.95 34.38 3.06
C GLY A 659 -16.49 34.33 2.60
N ARG A 660 -16.26 34.44 1.29
CA ARG A 660 -14.95 34.19 0.66
C ARG A 660 -13.87 35.15 1.18
N LEU A 661 -12.79 34.59 1.75
CA LEU A 661 -11.61 35.35 2.19
C LEU A 661 -10.48 35.26 1.16
N GLU A 662 -9.92 36.40 0.75
CA GLU A 662 -8.84 36.46 -0.25
C GLU A 662 -7.58 35.71 0.17
N GLY A 663 -7.21 35.77 1.46
CA GLY A 663 -6.05 35.05 2.01
C GLY A 663 -6.25 33.56 2.25
N HIS A 664 -7.46 33.02 2.06
CA HIS A 664 -7.79 31.62 2.31
C HIS A 664 -8.74 31.04 1.24
N PRO A 665 -8.34 30.97 -0.05
CA PRO A 665 -9.20 30.49 -1.13
C PRO A 665 -9.64 29.01 -1.01
N LEU A 666 -8.89 28.21 -0.25
CA LEU A 666 -9.28 26.83 0.09
C LEU A 666 -10.29 26.75 1.25
N LEU A 667 -10.60 27.84 1.94
CA LEU A 667 -11.66 27.91 2.95
C LEU A 667 -13.00 28.25 2.26
N ARG A 668 -13.93 27.29 2.29
CA ARG A 668 -15.20 27.26 1.55
C ARG A 668 -16.24 26.53 2.39
N ASP A 669 -17.53 26.68 2.09
CA ASP A 669 -18.61 26.08 2.90
C ASP A 669 -18.51 24.56 3.05
N ASP A 670 -17.95 23.89 2.03
CA ASP A 670 -17.75 22.46 2.05
C ASP A 670 -16.38 22.02 2.62
N THR A 671 -15.43 22.95 2.84
CA THR A 671 -14.12 22.68 3.47
C THR A 671 -14.00 23.23 4.91
N ILE A 672 -14.88 24.13 5.35
CA ILE A 672 -14.84 24.72 6.70
C ILE A 672 -14.75 23.67 7.81
N VAL A 673 -15.42 22.53 7.62
CA VAL A 673 -15.41 21.36 8.52
C VAL A 673 -14.01 20.77 8.70
N VAL A 674 -13.20 20.72 7.63
CA VAL A 674 -11.84 20.18 7.66
C VAL A 674 -10.82 21.17 8.23
N TYR A 675 -11.08 22.49 8.13
CA TYR A 675 -10.33 23.50 8.87
C TYR A 675 -10.60 23.44 10.38
N TYR A 676 -11.87 23.33 10.78
CA TYR A 676 -12.22 23.12 12.19
C TYR A 676 -11.54 21.84 12.73
N GLN A 677 -11.53 20.75 11.97
CA GLN A 677 -10.82 19.52 12.36
C GLN A 677 -9.32 19.75 12.60
N ALA A 678 -8.64 20.45 11.68
CA ALA A 678 -7.21 20.79 11.81
C ALA A 678 -6.92 21.59 13.08
N VAL A 679 -7.70 22.64 13.30
CA VAL A 679 -7.60 23.56 14.44
C VAL A 679 -7.89 22.85 15.77
N ILE A 680 -8.88 21.95 15.81
CA ILE A 680 -9.16 21.09 16.96
C ILE A 680 -7.96 20.19 17.27
N ASN A 681 -7.45 19.45 16.28
CA ASN A 681 -6.28 18.58 16.42
C ASN A 681 -5.05 19.37 16.93
N GLN A 682 -4.78 20.52 16.33
CA GLN A 682 -3.62 21.35 16.62
C GLN A 682 -3.67 22.00 18.01
N THR A 683 -4.86 22.28 18.53
CA THR A 683 -5.06 22.71 19.93
C THR A 683 -4.61 21.63 20.92
N VAL A 684 -4.89 20.36 20.63
CA VAL A 684 -4.40 19.24 21.45
C VAL A 684 -2.88 19.06 21.30
N LYS A 685 -2.35 19.02 20.06
CA LYS A 685 -0.90 18.92 19.82
C LYS A 685 -0.10 19.99 20.55
N SER A 686 -0.57 21.24 20.49
CA SER A 686 0.06 22.38 21.16
C SER A 686 0.10 22.24 22.68
N LEU A 687 -0.91 21.62 23.30
CA LEU A 687 -0.91 21.30 24.74
C LEU A 687 0.10 20.19 25.08
N TYR A 688 0.34 19.23 24.18
CA TYR A 688 1.37 18.20 24.40
C TYR A 688 2.79 18.78 24.40
N LEU A 689 3.06 19.80 23.58
CA LEU A 689 4.36 20.49 23.52
C LEU A 689 4.68 21.34 24.77
N LEU A 690 3.70 21.60 25.64
CA LEU A 690 3.91 22.31 26.92
C LEU A 690 4.34 21.39 28.07
N GLN A 691 4.57 20.10 27.84
CA GLN A 691 4.91 19.16 28.91
C GLN A 691 6.27 19.44 29.56
N ASP A 692 7.32 19.54 28.74
CA ASP A 692 8.71 19.52 29.19
C ASP A 692 9.39 20.83 28.75
N THR A 693 9.35 21.86 29.60
CA THR A 693 9.78 23.21 29.23
C THR A 693 10.42 23.98 30.39
N ASP A 694 11.65 24.47 30.16
CA ASP A 694 12.41 25.31 31.11
C ASP A 694 11.96 26.79 31.13
N GLN A 695 10.76 27.08 30.59
CA GLN A 695 10.26 28.45 30.46
C GLN A 695 9.77 29.01 31.80
N GLU A 696 9.96 30.32 32.00
CA GLU A 696 9.49 31.05 33.18
C GLU A 696 7.99 30.83 33.40
N ALA A 697 7.56 30.54 34.64
CA ALA A 697 6.20 30.08 34.93
C ALA A 697 5.09 31.01 34.41
N ALA A 698 5.33 32.33 34.40
CA ALA A 698 4.40 33.30 33.80
C ALA A 698 4.15 33.07 32.30
N ILE A 699 5.15 32.58 31.56
CA ILE A 699 5.03 32.23 30.13
C ILE A 699 4.22 30.94 29.97
N VAL A 700 4.54 29.90 30.73
CA VAL A 700 3.85 28.59 30.68
C VAL A 700 2.37 28.75 31.05
N LEU A 701 2.06 29.58 32.06
CA LEU A 701 0.70 29.92 32.46
C LEU A 701 -0.03 30.72 31.37
N ALA A 702 0.60 31.72 30.76
CA ALA A 702 -0.02 32.48 29.66
C ALA A 702 -0.28 31.61 28.42
N GLN A 703 0.61 30.67 28.11
CA GLN A 703 0.42 29.69 27.02
C GLN A 703 -0.75 28.73 27.32
N ASN A 704 -0.83 28.20 28.55
CA ASN A 704 -1.96 27.36 28.98
C ASN A 704 -3.28 28.14 28.95
N GLN A 705 -3.31 29.39 29.46
CA GLN A 705 -4.52 30.22 29.42
C GLN A 705 -5.00 30.46 27.99
N LYS A 706 -4.06 30.76 27.08
CA LYS A 706 -4.39 30.97 25.66
C LYS A 706 -4.95 29.69 25.02
N LEU A 707 -4.35 28.53 25.28
CA LEU A 707 -4.86 27.24 24.79
C LEU A 707 -6.25 26.89 25.36
N VAL A 708 -6.51 27.18 26.63
CA VAL A 708 -7.82 26.96 27.24
C VAL A 708 -8.88 27.86 26.60
N LYS A 709 -8.60 29.15 26.34
CA LYS A 709 -9.54 30.03 25.62
C LYS A 709 -9.77 29.66 24.15
N ILE A 710 -8.72 29.17 23.47
CA ILE A 710 -8.83 28.58 22.13
C ILE A 710 -9.77 27.36 22.18
N PHE A 711 -9.58 26.46 23.14
CA PHE A 711 -10.39 25.26 23.30
C PHE A 711 -11.85 25.58 23.68
N GLU A 712 -12.07 26.52 24.61
CA GLU A 712 -13.39 27.05 24.98
C GLU A 712 -14.17 27.51 23.75
N ARG A 713 -13.57 28.41 22.96
CA ARG A 713 -14.18 28.97 21.76
C ARG A 713 -14.45 27.91 20.68
N ILE A 714 -13.55 26.94 20.51
CA ILE A 714 -13.75 25.76 19.67
C ILE A 714 -14.98 24.95 20.14
N THR A 715 -15.09 24.64 21.44
CA THR A 715 -16.24 23.86 21.96
C THR A 715 -17.57 24.59 21.77
N TYR A 716 -17.57 25.92 21.87
CA TYR A 716 -18.72 26.77 21.56
C TYR A 716 -19.11 26.68 20.07
N PHE A 717 -18.16 26.82 19.14
CA PHE A 717 -18.47 26.70 17.70
C PHE A 717 -19.00 25.32 17.32
N VAL A 718 -18.43 24.24 17.86
CA VAL A 718 -18.92 22.87 17.60
C VAL A 718 -20.34 22.67 18.15
N LYS A 719 -20.68 23.27 19.31
CA LYS A 719 -22.08 23.33 19.80
C LYS A 719 -22.97 24.05 18.78
N MET A 720 -22.60 25.25 18.34
CA MET A 720 -23.43 26.08 17.46
C MET A 720 -23.64 25.48 16.06
N LYS A 721 -22.63 24.82 15.48
CA LYS A 721 -22.74 24.26 14.11
C LYS A 721 -23.53 22.97 14.01
N ASN A 722 -23.70 22.23 15.10
CA ASN A 722 -24.46 20.97 15.18
C ASN A 722 -24.08 19.90 14.12
N GLN A 723 -22.82 19.84 13.70
CA GLN A 723 -22.36 18.92 12.65
C GLN A 723 -21.77 17.62 13.22
N ARG A 724 -22.30 16.47 12.76
CA ARG A 724 -21.87 15.11 13.16
C ARG A 724 -20.36 14.88 13.09
N ILE A 725 -19.70 15.41 12.06
CA ILE A 725 -18.24 15.26 11.86
C ILE A 725 -17.47 16.01 12.96
N LEU A 726 -17.87 17.25 13.28
CA LEU A 726 -17.25 18.06 14.32
C LEU A 726 -17.44 17.45 15.71
N TYR A 727 -18.60 16.84 15.99
CA TYR A 727 -18.80 16.05 17.21
C TYR A 727 -17.87 14.84 17.31
N ASN A 728 -17.65 14.10 16.21
CA ASN A 728 -16.72 12.96 16.19
C ASN A 728 -15.29 13.40 16.54
N VAL A 729 -14.81 14.44 15.86
CA VAL A 729 -13.48 15.00 16.10
C VAL A 729 -13.38 15.54 17.53
N LEU A 730 -14.32 16.38 17.99
CA LEU A 730 -14.24 17.03 19.30
C LEU A 730 -14.39 16.05 20.47
N LEU A 731 -15.24 15.02 20.40
CA LEU A 731 -15.34 14.03 21.47
C LEU A 731 -14.03 13.24 21.64
N LYS A 732 -13.41 12.85 20.52
CA LYS A 732 -12.14 12.11 20.51
C LYS A 732 -10.96 12.95 20.98
N THR A 733 -10.82 14.17 20.45
CA THR A 733 -9.71 15.10 20.73
C THR A 733 -9.87 15.82 22.07
N GLY A 734 -11.09 16.23 22.41
CA GLY A 734 -11.43 16.85 23.68
C GLY A 734 -11.15 15.94 24.86
N ARG A 735 -11.35 14.62 24.72
CA ARG A 735 -10.87 13.63 25.70
C ARG A 735 -9.36 13.71 25.87
N ALA A 736 -8.59 13.69 24.79
CA ALA A 736 -7.13 13.77 24.84
C ALA A 736 -6.64 15.12 25.42
N PHE A 737 -7.34 16.23 25.16
CA PHE A 737 -7.07 17.54 25.78
C PHE A 737 -7.29 17.48 27.29
N VAL A 738 -8.46 17.01 27.73
CA VAL A 738 -8.82 16.91 29.16
C VAL A 738 -7.86 15.97 29.90
N GLU A 739 -7.57 14.78 29.36
CA GLU A 739 -6.61 13.84 29.96
C GLU A 739 -5.20 14.44 30.05
N LYS A 740 -4.74 15.15 29.01
CA LYS A 740 -3.39 15.78 29.00
C LYS A 740 -3.29 16.94 29.98
N PHE A 741 -4.27 17.84 29.98
CA PHE A 741 -4.36 18.98 30.91
C PHE A 741 -4.38 18.49 32.36
N THR A 742 -5.20 17.46 32.64
CA THR A 742 -5.30 16.84 33.97
C THR A 742 -3.98 16.21 34.42
N LYS A 743 -3.25 15.54 33.52
CA LYS A 743 -2.01 14.81 33.87
C LYS A 743 -0.78 15.70 33.99
N HIS A 744 -0.73 16.87 33.34
CA HIS A 744 0.48 17.70 33.27
C HIS A 744 0.26 19.17 33.67
N SER A 745 -0.76 19.84 33.12
CA SER A 745 -1.04 21.23 33.47
C SER A 745 -1.45 21.40 34.92
N ILE A 746 -2.37 20.55 35.44
CA ILE A 746 -2.82 20.68 36.84
C ILE A 746 -1.69 20.47 37.85
N PRO A 747 -0.85 19.41 37.78
CA PRO A 747 0.30 19.26 38.68
C PRO A 747 1.27 20.45 38.62
N TYR A 748 1.62 20.94 37.42
CA TYR A 748 2.46 22.13 37.28
C TYR A 748 1.84 23.37 37.94
N PHE A 749 0.52 23.55 37.81
CA PHE A 749 -0.20 24.64 38.48
C PHE A 749 -0.18 24.50 40.00
N THR A 750 -0.22 23.28 40.56
CA THR A 750 -0.07 23.04 42.01
C THR A 750 1.25 23.58 42.54
N ASP A 751 2.36 23.32 41.84
CA ASP A 751 3.71 23.71 42.27
C ASP A 751 3.91 25.25 42.25
N VAL A 752 3.36 25.93 41.24
CA VAL A 752 3.52 27.39 41.07
C VAL A 752 2.36 28.21 41.67
N PHE A 753 1.33 27.57 42.23
CA PHE A 753 0.08 28.18 42.70
C PHE A 753 0.29 29.38 43.62
N LYS A 754 1.17 29.25 44.62
CA LYS A 754 1.42 30.27 45.64
C LYS A 754 1.99 31.59 45.07
N LYS A 755 2.52 31.58 43.84
CA LYS A 755 3.06 32.77 43.15
C LYS A 755 2.12 33.34 42.08
N HIS A 756 1.18 32.55 41.56
CA HIS A 756 0.37 32.89 40.38
C HIS A 756 -1.12 32.54 40.52
N LYS A 757 -1.62 32.45 41.76
CA LYS A 757 -2.99 32.06 42.14
C LYS A 757 -4.06 32.61 41.20
N ASP A 758 -4.10 33.92 40.98
CA ASP A 758 -5.21 34.57 40.28
C ASP A 758 -5.22 34.23 38.78
N VAL A 759 -4.04 34.03 38.17
CA VAL A 759 -3.89 33.55 36.79
C VAL A 759 -4.41 32.12 36.67
N ILE A 760 -4.05 31.25 37.62
CA ILE A 760 -4.46 29.83 37.63
C ILE A 760 -5.98 29.68 37.88
N VAL A 761 -6.54 30.47 38.79
CA VAL A 761 -8.00 30.53 39.01
C VAL A 761 -8.70 31.08 37.76
N GLY A 762 -8.09 32.01 37.02
CA GLY A 762 -8.55 32.43 35.69
C GLY A 762 -8.59 31.27 34.70
N ILE A 763 -7.48 30.54 34.54
CA ILE A 763 -7.39 29.35 33.67
C ILE A 763 -8.47 28.31 34.01
N PHE A 764 -8.73 28.06 35.30
CA PHE A 764 -9.77 27.11 35.70
C PHE A 764 -11.19 27.61 35.45
N LYS A 765 -11.45 28.92 35.47
CA LYS A 765 -12.75 29.50 35.04
C LYS A 765 -12.95 29.36 33.54
N ASP A 766 -11.95 29.74 32.74
CA ASP A 766 -11.97 29.58 31.27
C ASP A 766 -12.17 28.08 30.88
N PHE A 767 -11.53 27.16 31.61
CA PHE A 767 -11.69 25.72 31.40
C PHE A 767 -13.05 25.19 31.86
N GLN A 768 -13.63 25.77 32.92
CA GLN A 768 -14.96 25.38 33.40
C GLN A 768 -16.04 25.58 32.33
N THR A 769 -16.01 26.68 31.57
CA THR A 769 -16.90 26.87 30.41
C THR A 769 -16.74 25.74 29.39
N SER A 770 -15.48 25.42 29.02
CA SER A 770 -15.15 24.33 28.09
C SER A 770 -15.73 22.97 28.55
N THR A 771 -15.55 22.63 29.82
CA THR A 771 -16.04 21.35 30.38
C THR A 771 -17.57 21.26 30.42
N ARG A 772 -18.28 22.36 30.71
CA ARG A 772 -19.75 22.44 30.64
C ARG A 772 -20.26 22.27 29.20
N LEU A 773 -19.61 22.90 28.22
CA LEU A 773 -19.96 22.76 26.80
C LEU A 773 -19.74 21.32 26.30
N LEU A 774 -18.65 20.65 26.70
CA LEU A 774 -18.46 19.22 26.41
C LEU A 774 -19.54 18.33 27.05
N GLN A 775 -19.98 18.63 28.27
CA GLN A 775 -21.07 17.87 28.93
C GLN A 775 -22.40 18.01 28.18
N ILE A 776 -22.73 19.22 27.70
CA ILE A 776 -23.90 19.48 26.85
C ILE A 776 -23.82 18.68 25.54
N ILE A 777 -22.67 18.69 24.86
CA ILE A 777 -22.45 17.92 23.63
C ILE A 777 -22.56 16.41 23.89
N CYS A 778 -22.01 15.91 25.01
CA CYS A 778 -22.17 14.52 25.44
C CYS A 778 -23.63 14.12 25.67
N SER A 779 -24.45 14.98 26.29
CA SER A 779 -25.88 14.73 26.47
C SER A 779 -26.62 14.71 25.12
N HIS A 780 -26.36 15.70 24.26
CA HIS A 780 -26.96 15.78 22.93
C HIS A 780 -26.63 14.55 22.07
N VAL A 781 -25.38 14.07 22.11
CA VAL A 781 -24.96 12.85 21.39
C VAL A 781 -25.67 11.59 21.89
N LYS A 782 -25.98 11.49 23.19
CA LYS A 782 -26.84 10.41 23.71
C LYS A 782 -28.27 10.51 23.18
N VAL A 783 -28.84 11.72 23.14
CA VAL A 783 -30.20 11.97 22.61
C VAL A 783 -30.30 11.62 21.12
N LEU A 784 -29.25 11.88 20.33
CA LEU A 784 -29.15 11.48 18.91
C LEU A 784 -29.11 9.96 18.67
N LYS A 785 -28.86 9.14 19.70
CA LYS A 785 -28.69 7.67 19.62
C LYS A 785 -27.65 7.19 18.59
N ASP A 786 -26.67 8.02 18.24
CA ASP A 786 -25.59 7.64 17.32
C ASP A 786 -24.65 6.63 17.99
N ILE A 787 -24.67 5.38 17.51
CA ILE A 787 -23.90 4.26 18.06
C ILE A 787 -22.39 4.57 18.07
N GLN A 788 -21.85 5.21 17.03
CA GLN A 788 -20.42 5.49 16.93
C GLN A 788 -20.00 6.66 17.84
N LEU A 789 -20.81 7.73 17.91
CA LEU A 789 -20.49 8.87 18.78
C LEU A 789 -20.70 8.55 20.26
N SER A 790 -21.71 7.74 20.59
CA SER A 790 -22.03 7.33 21.96
C SER A 790 -20.88 6.59 22.64
N GLY A 791 -20.08 5.82 21.89
CA GLY A 791 -18.90 5.12 22.42
C GLY A 791 -17.81 6.03 23.01
N TYR A 792 -17.73 7.30 22.57
CA TYR A 792 -16.77 8.27 23.11
C TYR A 792 -17.25 8.95 24.41
N VAL A 793 -18.56 8.91 24.70
CA VAL A 793 -19.16 9.69 25.79
C VAL A 793 -18.75 9.20 27.20
N PRO A 794 -18.80 7.89 27.54
CA PRO A 794 -18.43 7.44 28.89
C PRO A 794 -16.96 7.72 29.26
N PRO A 795 -15.96 7.44 28.39
CA PRO A 795 -14.56 7.78 28.70
C PRO A 795 -14.32 9.28 28.85
N LEU A 796 -15.00 10.13 28.06
CA LEU A 796 -14.90 11.59 28.20
C LEU A 796 -15.54 12.08 29.51
N LYS A 797 -16.71 11.58 29.91
CA LYS A 797 -17.30 11.91 31.22
C LYS A 797 -16.36 11.58 32.38
N LYS A 798 -15.80 10.37 32.38
CA LYS A 798 -14.80 9.96 33.40
C LYS A 798 -13.57 10.88 33.42
N ALA A 799 -13.06 11.29 32.26
CA ALA A 799 -11.95 12.25 32.19
C ALA A 799 -12.32 13.62 32.80
N LEU A 800 -13.53 14.13 32.52
CA LEU A 800 -14.05 15.39 33.07
C LEU A 800 -14.27 15.32 34.59
N GLU A 801 -14.72 14.19 35.11
CA GLU A 801 -14.89 13.94 36.56
C GLU A 801 -13.53 13.99 37.28
N ILE A 802 -12.48 13.39 36.71
CA ILE A 802 -11.12 13.40 37.30
C ILE A 802 -10.57 14.85 37.43
N VAL A 803 -10.90 15.76 36.50
CA VAL A 803 -10.57 17.20 36.63
C VAL A 803 -11.10 17.76 37.96
N ILE A 804 -12.34 17.44 38.33
CA ILE A 804 -13.00 17.98 39.54
C ILE A 804 -12.24 17.53 40.79
N PHE A 805 -11.83 16.27 40.86
CA PHE A 805 -11.03 15.76 41.98
C PHE A 805 -9.63 16.36 42.02
N GLN A 806 -8.95 16.51 40.88
CA GLN A 806 -7.60 17.08 40.80
C GLN A 806 -7.57 18.57 41.17
N VAL A 807 -8.54 19.37 40.71
CA VAL A 807 -8.64 20.80 41.09
C VAL A 807 -8.98 20.96 42.58
N LYS A 808 -9.87 20.13 43.13
CA LYS A 808 -10.13 20.11 44.59
C LYS A 808 -8.86 19.78 45.38
N MET A 809 -8.08 18.78 44.95
CA MET A 809 -6.83 18.39 45.59
C MET A 809 -5.78 19.52 45.56
N LEU A 810 -5.62 20.21 44.41
CA LEU A 810 -4.72 21.35 44.23
C LEU A 810 -5.04 22.50 45.19
N LEU A 811 -6.32 22.82 45.39
CA LEU A 811 -6.77 23.88 46.29
C LEU A 811 -6.44 23.53 47.76
N THR A 812 -6.76 22.30 48.18
CA THR A 812 -6.45 21.80 49.53
C THR A 812 -4.95 21.76 49.81
N GLN A 813 -4.13 21.27 48.87
CA GLN A 813 -2.66 21.21 49.00
C GLN A 813 -1.99 22.58 49.10
N ASN A 814 -2.66 23.64 48.66
CA ASN A 814 -2.16 25.02 48.69
C ASN A 814 -2.77 25.88 49.80
N ASN A 815 -3.59 25.30 50.69
CA ASN A 815 -4.34 26.02 51.73
C ASN A 815 -5.20 27.18 51.15
N ALA A 816 -5.72 27.01 49.93
CA ALA A 816 -6.70 27.94 49.38
C ALA A 816 -8.06 27.72 50.06
N PRO A 817 -8.83 28.78 50.37
CA PRO A 817 -10.21 28.61 50.82
C PRO A 817 -11.04 27.92 49.72
N SER A 818 -12.00 27.09 50.12
CA SER A 818 -12.97 26.41 49.25
C SER A 818 -13.61 27.33 48.22
N ASP A 819 -13.83 28.57 48.64
CA ASP A 819 -14.63 29.57 47.95
C ASP A 819 -13.83 30.29 46.85
N ALA A 820 -12.51 30.03 46.75
CA ALA A 820 -11.65 30.61 45.71
C ALA A 820 -11.99 30.11 44.30
N PHE A 821 -12.46 28.86 44.17
CA PHE A 821 -12.94 28.29 42.91
C PHE A 821 -13.81 27.05 43.16
N PHE A 822 -15.11 27.14 42.83
CA PHE A 822 -16.04 26.03 42.96
C PHE A 822 -16.38 25.40 41.60
N MET A 823 -16.21 24.07 41.51
CA MET A 823 -16.67 23.26 40.39
C MET A 823 -17.69 22.24 40.90
N GLY A 824 -18.96 22.60 40.75
CA GLY A 824 -20.11 21.85 41.27
C GLY A 824 -20.39 20.54 40.56
N ALA A 825 -21.37 19.80 41.08
CA ALA A 825 -21.82 18.53 40.52
C ALA A 825 -22.48 18.71 39.14
N LEU A 826 -22.41 17.66 38.31
CA LEU A 826 -22.92 17.69 36.94
C LEU A 826 -24.45 17.59 36.91
N LYS A 827 -25.12 18.56 36.28
CA LYS A 827 -26.51 18.43 35.81
C LYS A 827 -26.54 18.01 34.34
N HIS A 828 -27.56 17.25 33.94
CA HIS A 828 -27.75 16.85 32.55
C HIS A 828 -28.60 17.87 31.80
N ARG A 829 -28.00 18.65 30.90
CA ARG A 829 -28.71 19.53 29.98
C ARG A 829 -28.47 19.18 28.52
N ASP A 830 -29.46 19.44 27.67
CA ASP A 830 -29.41 19.26 26.23
C ASP A 830 -28.73 20.46 25.52
N ILE A 831 -28.73 20.45 24.17
CA ILE A 831 -28.09 21.50 23.38
C ILE A 831 -28.86 22.84 23.41
N LYS A 832 -30.18 22.81 23.62
CA LYS A 832 -31.05 24.00 23.72
C LYS A 832 -31.01 24.62 25.11
N GLY A 833 -30.83 23.80 26.16
CA GLY A 833 -30.74 24.22 27.56
C GLY A 833 -31.61 23.38 28.50
N GLU A 834 -32.47 22.53 27.96
CA GLU A 834 -33.46 21.73 28.69
C GLU A 834 -32.80 20.68 29.61
N GLU A 835 -33.38 20.42 30.78
CA GLU A 835 -32.87 19.43 31.73
C GLU A 835 -33.33 18.02 31.32
N VAL A 836 -32.37 17.14 31.00
CA VAL A 836 -32.64 15.79 30.46
C VAL A 836 -32.55 14.77 31.59
N SER A 837 -33.68 14.12 31.90
CA SER A 837 -33.75 13.05 32.91
C SER A 837 -32.66 12.00 32.70
N SER A 838 -32.00 11.59 33.79
CA SER A 838 -30.89 10.64 33.78
C SER A 838 -31.32 9.18 33.66
N GLN A 839 -32.62 8.90 33.50
CA GLN A 839 -33.18 7.55 33.55
C GLN A 839 -32.98 6.78 32.23
N LEU A 840 -32.52 5.54 32.36
CA LEU A 840 -32.57 4.52 31.32
C LEU A 840 -34.02 4.03 31.15
N PRO A 841 -34.45 3.62 29.95
CA PRO A 841 -35.61 2.75 29.84
C PRO A 841 -35.33 1.44 30.61
N GLN A 842 -36.27 1.01 31.44
CA GLN A 842 -36.22 -0.34 32.01
C GLN A 842 -36.52 -1.34 30.88
N ASN A 843 -35.55 -2.18 30.55
CA ASN A 843 -35.85 -3.48 29.95
C ASN A 843 -36.15 -4.47 31.09
N GLU A 844 -36.97 -5.47 30.78
CA GLU A 844 -37.51 -6.41 31.77
C GLU A 844 -36.45 -7.41 32.27
N ALA A 845 -36.76 -8.07 33.39
CA ALA A 845 -35.80 -8.82 34.20
C ALA A 845 -35.44 -10.21 33.65
N SER A 846 -34.24 -10.70 33.98
CA SER A 846 -33.93 -12.12 34.14
C SER A 846 -32.73 -12.28 35.09
N ASP A 847 -32.82 -13.22 36.03
CA ASP A 847 -31.92 -13.36 37.18
C ASP A 847 -30.47 -13.77 36.85
N SER A 848 -29.54 -13.33 37.70
CA SER A 848 -28.42 -14.15 38.18
C SER A 848 -27.93 -13.57 39.51
N ASP A 849 -27.88 -14.40 40.55
CA ASP A 849 -27.56 -14.02 41.93
C ASP A 849 -26.04 -14.15 42.18
N GLU A 850 -25.37 -13.07 42.61
CA GLU A 850 -23.94 -13.08 42.95
C GLU A 850 -23.76 -13.08 44.48
N GLY A 851 -23.09 -14.10 45.01
CA GLY A 851 -22.77 -14.18 46.43
C GLY A 851 -21.66 -13.20 46.82
N GLU A 852 -21.96 -12.31 47.77
CA GLU A 852 -21.00 -11.35 48.32
C GLU A 852 -19.86 -12.01 49.11
N ASP A 853 -18.67 -11.42 49.05
CA ASP A 853 -17.60 -11.64 50.03
C ASP A 853 -16.89 -10.29 50.30
N GLN A 854 -17.47 -9.47 51.18
CA GLN A 854 -16.87 -8.20 51.61
C GLN A 854 -15.91 -8.44 52.79
N LEU A 855 -14.66 -8.00 52.64
CA LEU A 855 -13.73 -7.79 53.75
C LEU A 855 -13.34 -6.32 53.81
N ASP A 856 -13.87 -5.61 54.81
CA ASP A 856 -13.34 -4.32 55.23
C ASP A 856 -13.01 -4.33 56.74
N SER A 857 -12.12 -3.42 57.15
CA SER A 857 -11.35 -3.56 58.39
C SER A 857 -11.59 -2.43 59.39
N GLU A 858 -12.20 -2.74 60.53
CA GLU A 858 -12.19 -1.86 61.71
C GLU A 858 -11.62 -2.54 62.96
N ARG A 859 -11.07 -1.72 63.86
CA ARG A 859 -10.22 -2.15 64.97
C ARG A 859 -10.40 -1.24 66.18
N SER A 860 -10.95 -1.77 67.28
CA SER A 860 -10.48 -1.39 68.63
C SER A 860 -10.93 -2.31 69.77
N GLN A 861 -9.93 -2.82 70.48
CA GLN A 861 -9.81 -2.90 71.95
C GLN A 861 -11.03 -3.30 72.80
N ASN A 862 -10.89 -4.42 73.51
CA ASN A 862 -10.94 -4.39 74.98
C ASN A 862 -10.13 -5.54 75.60
N GLU A 863 -9.61 -5.34 76.82
CA GLU A 863 -8.84 -6.33 77.56
C GLU A 863 -9.72 -7.23 78.47
N PRO A 864 -9.19 -8.37 78.99
CA PRO A 864 -10.01 -9.51 79.40
C PRO A 864 -10.45 -9.47 80.87
N PRO A 865 -11.23 -10.49 81.28
CA PRO A 865 -10.72 -11.31 82.37
C PRO A 865 -10.80 -12.83 82.11
N ALA A 866 -9.95 -13.56 82.84
CA ALA A 866 -9.99 -15.01 83.03
C ALA A 866 -9.82 -15.29 84.55
N PRO A 867 -9.83 -16.54 85.04
CA PRO A 867 -10.24 -17.83 84.45
C PRO A 867 -11.21 -18.65 85.35
N SER A 868 -11.68 -19.83 84.90
CA SER A 868 -11.25 -21.15 85.47
C SER A 868 -12.24 -22.35 85.40
N ARG A 869 -11.68 -23.51 85.02
CA ARG A 869 -11.91 -24.88 85.58
C ARG A 869 -13.35 -25.40 85.86
N LYS A 870 -13.84 -26.37 85.05
CA LYS A 870 -13.89 -27.83 85.42
C LYS A 870 -14.62 -28.78 84.42
N ARG A 871 -13.97 -29.94 84.17
CA ARG A 871 -14.49 -31.34 84.07
C ARG A 871 -15.75 -31.72 83.24
N ALA A 872 -15.47 -32.31 82.06
CA ALA A 872 -15.54 -33.76 81.74
C ALA A 872 -16.86 -34.57 81.55
N ARG A 873 -16.83 -35.43 80.51
CA ARG A 873 -17.59 -36.69 80.23
C ARG A 873 -19.07 -36.56 79.75
N SER A 874 -19.61 -37.43 78.87
CA SER A 874 -19.00 -38.50 78.02
C SER A 874 -19.96 -39.15 77.00
N ALA A 875 -19.41 -39.60 75.86
CA ALA A 875 -19.90 -40.69 74.96
C ALA A 875 -21.26 -40.45 74.23
N HIS A 876 -21.66 -41.13 73.15
CA HIS A 876 -21.17 -42.29 72.33
C HIS A 876 -21.37 -41.93 70.81
N LYS A 877 -21.04 -42.70 69.74
CA LYS A 877 -20.69 -44.12 69.51
C LYS A 877 -19.90 -44.31 68.16
N GLU A 878 -19.35 -45.52 67.98
CA GLU A 878 -19.01 -46.33 66.76
C GLU A 878 -19.42 -45.84 65.33
N LYS A 879 -18.79 -46.21 64.19
CA LYS A 879 -17.59 -47.05 63.84
C LYS A 879 -17.19 -46.85 62.34
N SER A 880 -15.96 -47.26 61.96
CA SER A 880 -15.44 -47.43 60.56
C SER A 880 -15.76 -48.86 60.01
N PRO A 881 -15.33 -49.39 58.80
CA PRO A 881 -14.04 -49.18 58.08
C PRO A 881 -13.91 -49.36 56.51
N GLN A 882 -12.76 -48.91 55.96
CA GLN A 882 -11.85 -49.51 54.93
C GLN A 882 -12.22 -49.85 53.45
N LEU A 883 -11.37 -49.29 52.54
CA LEU A 883 -10.62 -49.78 51.33
C LEU A 883 -10.61 -51.30 50.98
N PRO A 884 -10.20 -51.82 49.75
CA PRO A 884 -9.19 -51.26 48.80
C PRO A 884 -9.22 -51.61 47.24
N ARG A 885 -8.30 -50.97 46.47
CA ARG A 885 -7.45 -51.47 45.32
C ARG A 885 -7.93 -51.84 43.87
N ASN A 886 -7.13 -51.36 42.88
CA ASN A 886 -6.53 -52.02 41.68
C ASN A 886 -7.11 -51.97 40.21
N VAL A 887 -6.47 -51.15 39.35
CA VAL A 887 -5.87 -51.35 37.97
C VAL A 887 -6.46 -52.31 36.89
N ILE A 888 -6.58 -51.86 35.60
CA ILE A 888 -6.08 -52.44 34.29
C ILE A 888 -6.93 -52.14 32.99
N ARG A 889 -6.27 -51.59 31.93
CA ARG A 889 -6.44 -51.66 30.43
C ARG A 889 -7.78 -51.44 29.64
N THR A 890 -7.70 -50.56 28.60
CA THR A 890 -8.13 -50.66 27.14
C THR A 890 -9.60 -51.02 26.74
N THR A 891 -10.17 -50.79 25.53
CA THR A 891 -9.75 -50.45 24.13
C THR A 891 -10.86 -49.73 23.30
N SER A 892 -10.49 -48.82 22.38
CA SER A 892 -10.97 -48.60 20.98
C SER A 892 -12.47 -48.35 20.56
N GLN A 893 -12.63 -47.75 19.36
CA GLN A 893 -13.83 -47.53 18.49
C GLN A 893 -14.88 -46.47 18.96
N VAL A 894 -15.32 -45.39 18.25
CA VAL A 894 -15.54 -45.03 16.80
C VAL A 894 -16.80 -45.69 16.20
N PRO A 895 -17.76 -45.02 15.46
CA PRO A 895 -17.77 -43.70 14.74
C PRO A 895 -19.09 -42.82 14.87
N SER A 896 -19.25 -41.82 13.96
CA SER A 896 -20.50 -41.17 13.45
C SER A 896 -21.18 -40.05 14.29
N SER A 897 -21.42 -38.82 13.78
CA SER A 897 -22.41 -38.29 12.78
C SER A 897 -23.81 -38.01 13.40
N SER A 898 -24.63 -37.02 13.02
CA SER A 898 -24.67 -36.01 11.92
C SER A 898 -25.38 -34.71 12.45
N GLU A 899 -25.42 -33.50 11.84
CA GLU A 899 -26.17 -33.01 10.64
C GLU A 899 -27.68 -33.36 10.68
N GLU A 900 -28.68 -32.50 10.41
CA GLU A 900 -28.84 -31.05 10.14
C GLU A 900 -29.68 -30.36 11.27
N GLU A 901 -30.00 -29.05 11.39
CA GLU A 901 -30.40 -27.94 10.48
C GLU A 901 -31.84 -28.02 9.89
N ASP A 902 -32.37 -26.86 9.43
CA ASP A 902 -33.73 -26.56 8.92
C ASP A 902 -34.92 -26.57 9.96
N ASP A 903 -36.01 -25.78 9.84
CA ASP A 903 -36.41 -24.78 8.81
C ASP A 903 -37.32 -23.64 9.36
N ASP A 904 -37.68 -22.67 8.51
CA ASP A 904 -38.63 -21.56 8.71
C ASP A 904 -40.12 -22.00 8.93
N ASP A 905 -40.98 -21.12 9.51
CA ASP A 905 -42.07 -20.42 8.76
C ASP A 905 -42.82 -19.37 9.64
N ASP A 906 -43.71 -18.60 9.00
CA ASP A 906 -44.28 -17.30 9.41
C ASP A 906 -45.81 -17.34 9.70
N LYS A 907 -46.37 -16.17 10.09
CA LYS A 907 -47.78 -15.69 9.96
C LYS A 907 -48.84 -15.86 11.06
N LEU A 908 -49.53 -14.71 11.26
CA LEU A 908 -50.97 -14.50 11.52
C LEU A 908 -51.59 -15.12 12.80
N GLY A 909 -52.24 -14.40 13.71
CA GLY A 909 -52.82 -13.07 13.64
C GLY A 909 -54.16 -12.99 14.40
N SER A 910 -54.35 -11.88 15.13
CA SER A 910 -55.65 -11.30 15.53
C SER A 910 -56.46 -11.87 16.72
N SER A 911 -56.73 -10.95 17.66
CA SER A 911 -58.07 -10.60 18.21
C SER A 911 -58.39 -10.87 19.69
N HIS A 912 -59.01 -9.85 20.31
CA HIS A 912 -59.87 -9.86 21.52
C HIS A 912 -59.24 -10.30 22.88
N THR A 913 -59.63 -9.78 24.06
CA THR A 913 -60.70 -8.81 24.40
C THR A 913 -60.37 -7.96 25.66
N THR A 914 -60.91 -6.74 25.69
CA THR A 914 -61.13 -5.83 26.84
C THR A 914 -62.30 -6.28 27.75
N PRO A 915 -62.71 -5.56 28.84
CA PRO A 915 -62.02 -4.60 29.75
C PRO A 915 -62.30 -4.86 31.27
N GLY A 916 -61.78 -4.04 32.19
CA GLY A 916 -62.27 -4.01 33.58
C GLY A 916 -61.65 -3.00 34.55
N SER A 917 -62.48 -2.04 34.98
CA SER A 917 -62.46 -1.13 36.15
C SER A 917 -62.14 -1.79 37.53
N THR A 918 -61.94 -1.08 38.66
CA THR A 918 -62.50 0.23 39.12
C THR A 918 -61.64 0.90 40.24
N LYS A 919 -62.01 2.11 40.70
CA LYS A 919 -61.31 2.95 41.70
C LYS A 919 -61.73 2.77 43.18
N GLY A 920 -60.85 3.17 44.10
CA GLY A 920 -61.07 3.70 45.48
C GLY A 920 -59.70 4.14 46.07
N HIS A 921 -59.45 5.30 46.71
CA HIS A 921 -60.08 5.99 47.86
C HIS A 921 -59.99 5.18 49.17
N HIS A 922 -59.58 5.68 50.35
CA HIS A 922 -59.16 7.02 50.91
C HIS A 922 -58.35 6.71 52.24
N ASP A 923 -57.61 7.56 52.98
CA ASP A 923 -57.19 8.99 52.89
C ASP A 923 -56.02 9.31 53.88
N GLN A 924 -55.39 10.51 53.75
CA GLN A 924 -54.61 11.29 54.78
C GLN A 924 -53.31 10.65 55.38
N GLU A 925 -52.34 11.38 55.98
CA GLU A 925 -52.28 12.75 56.55
C GLU A 925 -50.83 13.32 56.51
N GLU A 926 -50.66 14.64 56.27
CA GLU A 926 -49.63 15.67 56.69
C GLU A 926 -48.11 15.30 56.87
N GLU A 927 -47.10 16.20 56.81
CA GLU A 927 -46.98 17.68 56.81
C GLU A 927 -46.04 18.21 55.67
N GLU A 928 -46.01 19.54 55.46
CA GLU A 928 -45.12 20.26 54.52
C GLU A 928 -44.18 21.24 55.27
N GLU A 929 -42.96 21.48 54.75
CA GLU A 929 -42.19 22.71 55.02
C GLU A 929 -41.60 23.25 53.70
N GLU A 930 -41.78 24.55 53.44
CA GLU A 930 -41.29 25.28 52.26
C GLU A 930 -39.97 26.02 52.58
N GLU A 931 -39.13 26.27 51.56
CA GLU A 931 -38.33 27.52 51.53
C GLU A 931 -37.99 27.94 50.08
N GLU A 932 -37.65 29.23 49.89
CA GLU A 932 -37.95 29.97 48.66
C GLU A 932 -37.01 29.81 47.45
N VAL A 933 -37.56 30.13 46.27
CA VAL A 933 -36.83 30.28 45.00
C VAL A 933 -36.38 31.74 44.81
N LEU A 934 -35.13 31.96 44.41
CA LEU A 934 -34.67 33.24 43.85
C LEU A 934 -34.07 33.03 42.44
N GLU A 935 -34.83 33.42 41.42
CA GLU A 935 -34.33 33.56 40.05
C GLU A 935 -33.56 34.87 39.87
N ILE A 936 -32.51 34.84 39.05
CA ILE A 936 -31.89 36.05 38.49
C ILE A 936 -31.72 35.84 36.99
N SER A 937 -32.66 36.37 36.22
CA SER A 937 -32.59 36.43 34.76
C SER A 937 -31.73 37.61 34.30
N LEU A 938 -31.01 37.43 33.19
CA LEU A 938 -30.26 38.49 32.50
C LEU A 938 -30.40 38.31 30.98
N ASP A 939 -31.56 38.73 30.46
CA ASP A 939 -31.72 39.06 29.05
C ASP A 939 -31.37 40.54 28.82
N SER A 940 -30.94 40.88 27.61
CA SER A 940 -30.68 42.25 27.18
C SER A 940 -31.01 42.42 25.70
N ASP A 941 -32.15 43.02 25.40
CA ASP A 941 -32.59 43.40 24.05
C ASP A 941 -32.47 44.92 23.85
N ASP A 942 -32.16 45.33 22.61
CA ASP A 942 -32.02 46.73 22.17
C ASP A 942 -33.29 47.27 21.47
N SER A 943 -33.84 48.39 21.96
CA SER A 943 -34.54 49.46 21.20
C SER A 943 -34.86 50.61 22.18
N ASP A 944 -35.09 51.88 21.79
CA ASP A 944 -35.49 52.43 20.49
C ASP A 944 -34.84 53.83 20.24
N SER A 945 -35.49 54.71 19.46
CA SER A 945 -34.81 55.67 18.56
C SER A 945 -35.05 57.18 18.79
N ALA A 946 -34.17 57.97 18.12
CA ALA A 946 -34.32 59.36 17.65
C ALA A 946 -34.42 60.55 18.64
N ASP A 947 -33.48 61.50 18.51
CA ASP A 947 -33.78 62.80 17.84
C ASP A 947 -32.46 63.47 17.34
N SER A 948 -32.51 64.65 16.71
CA SER A 948 -31.35 65.41 16.18
C SER A 948 -31.59 66.92 16.18
N PRO A 949 -30.53 67.75 16.27
CA PRO A 949 -30.35 68.74 15.18
C PRO A 949 -28.91 69.19 14.82
N VAL A 950 -28.54 68.95 13.55
CA VAL A 950 -27.94 69.86 12.52
C VAL A 950 -26.63 70.67 12.80
N VAL A 951 -25.84 70.91 11.72
CA VAL A 951 -24.70 71.88 11.54
C VAL A 951 -23.34 71.39 12.09
N SER A 952 -22.20 71.35 11.37
CA SER A 952 -21.83 71.60 9.95
C SER A 952 -20.45 70.98 9.59
N ALA A 953 -20.02 71.09 8.32
CA ALA A 953 -18.66 70.80 7.81
C ALA A 953 -18.18 72.00 6.92
N PRO A 954 -16.93 72.09 6.38
CA PRO A 954 -15.83 71.12 6.36
C PRO A 954 -14.41 71.76 6.62
N THR A 955 -13.37 71.22 5.97
CA THR A 955 -12.03 71.80 5.61
C THR A 955 -10.80 71.48 6.52
N PRO A 956 -9.62 71.13 5.96
CA PRO A 956 -8.34 70.89 6.68
C PRO A 956 -7.23 71.91 6.27
N PRO A 957 -5.91 71.62 6.40
CA PRO A 957 -5.12 71.20 7.56
C PRO A 957 -4.06 72.27 7.97
N LEU A 958 -3.39 72.12 9.11
CA LEU A 958 -2.19 72.92 9.44
C LEU A 958 -1.03 72.07 9.95
N ARG A 959 0.12 72.20 9.26
CA ARG A 959 1.46 71.82 9.77
C ARG A 959 1.93 72.89 10.75
N ILE A 960 2.74 72.54 11.75
CA ILE A 960 3.96 73.30 12.10
C ILE A 960 4.90 72.51 13.02
N ARG A 961 6.15 72.38 12.56
CA ARG A 961 7.45 72.18 13.24
C ARG A 961 7.68 71.04 14.25
N ASP A 962 8.70 70.28 13.89
CA ASP A 962 9.61 69.53 14.76
C ASP A 962 10.44 70.44 15.69
N ASP A 963 10.78 69.94 16.88
CA ASP A 963 12.13 70.02 17.47
C ASP A 963 12.28 68.93 18.56
N PRO A 964 13.51 68.46 18.91
CA PRO A 964 13.69 67.11 19.47
C PRO A 964 13.89 67.01 20.99
N MET A 965 13.47 65.88 21.59
CA MET A 965 13.93 65.43 22.92
C MET A 965 13.88 63.88 23.04
N PRO A 966 14.35 63.28 24.16
CA PRO A 966 15.54 62.42 24.22
C PRO A 966 15.28 60.92 23.92
N PRO A 967 16.33 60.10 23.71
CA PRO A 967 16.17 58.67 23.43
C PRO A 967 15.72 57.86 24.65
N GLU A 968 14.54 57.23 24.57
CA GLU A 968 14.10 56.20 25.52
C GLU A 968 14.74 54.82 25.24
N PRO A 969 14.89 53.96 26.27
CA PRO A 969 15.68 52.73 26.16
C PRO A 969 14.98 51.61 25.37
N SER A 970 15.79 50.78 24.72
CA SER A 970 15.33 49.70 23.83
C SER A 970 14.49 48.62 24.54
N ALA A 971 13.17 48.69 24.40
CA ALA A 971 12.24 47.67 24.89
C ALA A 971 12.37 46.35 24.09
N LYS A 972 13.18 45.41 24.60
CA LYS A 972 13.29 44.05 24.06
C LYS A 972 11.96 43.30 24.19
N LYS A 973 11.18 43.22 23.10
CA LYS A 973 10.01 42.33 23.01
C LYS A 973 10.46 40.89 23.29
N ARG A 974 10.09 40.33 24.45
CA ARG A 974 10.35 38.93 24.81
C ARG A 974 9.65 38.00 23.81
N ARG A 975 10.35 36.99 23.31
CA ARG A 975 9.77 35.98 22.40
C ARG A 975 8.84 35.03 23.17
N LEU A 976 7.69 34.73 22.58
CA LEU A 976 6.74 33.70 23.03
C LEU A 976 6.77 32.55 22.02
N GLY A 977 7.72 31.62 22.18
CA GLY A 977 7.79 30.40 21.38
C GLY A 977 7.38 29.18 22.19
N LEU A 978 6.73 28.20 21.56
CA LEU A 978 6.57 26.87 22.15
C LEU A 978 7.96 26.23 22.32
N GLY A 979 8.16 25.50 23.42
CA GLY A 979 9.35 24.66 23.59
C GLY A 979 9.34 23.53 22.56
N ARG A 980 10.50 23.22 21.98
CA ARG A 980 10.70 21.95 21.27
C ARG A 980 11.21 20.93 22.29
N PRO A 981 10.62 19.73 22.40
CA PRO A 981 11.11 18.71 23.31
C PRO A 981 12.52 18.26 22.92
N ASN A 982 13.37 17.98 23.91
CA ASN A 982 14.63 17.28 23.65
C ASN A 982 14.33 15.87 23.14
N ILE A 983 14.90 15.51 21.99
CA ILE A 983 14.82 14.15 21.45
C ILE A 983 15.60 13.21 22.41
N PRO A 984 14.99 12.14 22.94
CA PRO A 984 15.73 11.16 23.72
C PRO A 984 16.83 10.54 22.87
N GLN A 985 18.08 10.57 23.35
CA GLN A 985 19.15 9.83 22.70
C GLN A 985 18.88 8.33 22.88
N HIS A 986 18.42 7.67 21.82
CA HIS A 986 18.30 6.22 21.82
C HIS A 986 19.69 5.59 22.00
N GLU A 987 19.84 4.80 23.07
CA GLU A 987 21.05 4.02 23.32
C GLU A 987 21.31 3.09 22.13
N LYS A 988 22.55 3.09 21.62
CA LYS A 988 22.95 2.23 20.50
C LYS A 988 23.11 0.78 20.98
N PRO A 989 22.34 -0.20 20.49
CA PRO A 989 22.71 -1.60 20.66
C PRO A 989 23.89 -1.94 19.73
N PHE A 990 24.97 -2.45 20.31
CA PHE A 990 26.15 -3.05 19.65
C PHE A 990 26.94 -2.19 18.64
N SER A 991 28.08 -1.66 19.09
CA SER A 991 29.23 -1.38 18.22
C SER A 991 30.27 -2.49 18.39
N LEU A 992 30.59 -3.20 17.30
CA LEU A 992 31.65 -4.22 17.24
C LEU A 992 32.96 -3.59 16.72
N GLU A 993 33.64 -2.82 17.55
CA GLU A 993 34.97 -2.31 17.21
C GLU A 993 36.10 -3.21 17.72
N ARG A 994 37.08 -3.45 16.84
CA ARG A 994 38.23 -4.32 17.10
C ARG A 994 39.18 -3.66 18.10
N GLN A 995 39.40 -4.29 19.26
CA GLN A 995 40.60 -4.00 20.04
C GLN A 995 41.86 -4.37 19.24
N LYS A 996 42.70 -3.38 18.96
CA LYS A 996 44.11 -3.58 18.58
C LYS A 996 45.00 -3.22 19.77
N SER A 997 46.15 -3.90 19.85
CA SER A 997 47.07 -3.90 20.98
C SER A 997 48.08 -2.75 21.01
N ALA A 998 48.33 -2.20 22.20
CA ALA A 998 49.59 -1.63 22.68
C ALA A 998 49.52 -1.64 24.23
N ASN A 999 50.35 -2.38 24.97
CA ASN A 999 51.80 -2.30 25.25
C ASN A 999 52.15 -1.44 26.49
N ASP A 1000 52.95 -2.05 27.37
CA ASP A 1000 53.94 -1.45 28.28
C ASP A 1000 53.54 -0.32 29.25
N LYS A 1001 53.01 -0.67 30.43
CA LYS A 1001 53.85 -0.80 31.67
C LYS A 1001 53.05 -1.20 32.92
#